data_AF-A0A832R0R4-F1
#
_entry.id   AF-A0A832R0R4-F1
#
_cell.length_a   1.000
_cell.length_b   1.000
_cell.length_c   1.000
_cell.angle_alpha   90.00
_cell.angle_beta   90.00
_cell.angle_gamma   90.00
#
_symmetry.space_group_name_H-M   'P 1'
#
loop_
_entity.id
_entity.type
_entity.pdbx_description
1 polymer ?
#
loop_
_entity_poly.entity_id
_entity_poly.type
_entity_poly.pdbx_seq_one_letter_code
_entity_poly.pdbx_strand_id
1 'polypeptide(L)'
;MVGANISSLATAVGRCFGLLMVENGGFMRKFLAFAALLVIGCGGGDAPRLMVKSGPEPAGTNCTNSGVIIQTGYDDNDNGVLDAGEISDTQYVCHGEDGSQGPDGAQGPKGDVGETGEPGQDGEDGAPGEKGICADNAKPTVNSITFEQLAPFTHMRVGVSYEMYLDFDDDDGDEVEVFFSGDGATIEATDQANTYRVTPIKVGGPFQFVVILNDGCQVTTESFIIDKTVRINGLELGALVAIGKDSVHKLNTKRKTTSTLGQHGQEWGVGLEYHPVDGNLYYYSTQEQAFYRIDLPNVAAARVASVPNVGNFADFTFGPDGTVYTVTEMGWLSIDLETREYTVLNDMAKLEWKSMHGLAYASGYIYGFSGFDFYRFSLAKQQVEFVGRIKCPEGFGECYLLNGLAFNPENGRFLSTMALGSYPTSLVSIDLDALTMTELMAAPEASCSVAAPLLDTVAPGTVTDVKVVDKGCNWVDLGWKNPDDVDFMYTWIRWGDGSQEVVSAFFDSVFIEGLAPNTKYSFLINAFDMEGNVSDGVTFEVTTSDCPAFGNPGAMYVVSGTKPYNGYLYAVDLETMAATLVGNLGLKEVDGMAINGAGEMYVVSNVDKHLYKVNIETAKVTDVGNVGRHVYDLGFDFEGVLYALAKVDGGGALDLFTIDTATGASTRKQLVEWEDYGQVAVAFSESNVVLKDGNEVNVFKLSNWLASQTKTISPILQKGWGEPELSANLATGANGYFYSVQNSDDSFSYLYIIDSANNWTAHYIGVLPVFDITAIDFLKP
;
A
#
# COMPACT_ATOMS: atom_id res chain seq x y z
N MET A 1 -10.84 10.48 72.54
CA MET A 1 -9.54 9.84 72.83
C MET A 1 -9.61 8.40 72.35
N VAL A 2 -8.70 8.02 71.45
CA VAL A 2 -8.21 6.66 71.10
C VAL A 2 -9.28 5.62 70.71
N GLY A 3 -9.29 4.95 69.58
CA GLY A 3 -8.41 4.84 68.41
C GLY A 3 -9.03 3.74 67.53
N ALA A 4 -9.21 4.00 66.24
CA ALA A 4 -9.88 3.11 65.30
C ALA A 4 -8.88 2.24 64.55
N ASN A 5 -9.28 1.01 64.26
CA ASN A 5 -8.54 0.01 63.50
C ASN A 5 -9.50 -0.54 62.44
N ILE A 6 -9.25 -0.29 61.15
CA ILE A 6 -9.87 -1.01 60.02
C ILE A 6 -8.84 -1.13 58.90
N SER A 7 -8.75 -2.35 58.36
CA SER A 7 -7.83 -2.82 57.34
C SER A 7 -8.40 -2.79 55.92
N SER A 8 -7.47 -2.64 54.97
CA SER A 8 -7.41 -3.26 53.62
C SER A 8 -7.63 -2.37 52.39
N LEU A 9 -6.77 -2.67 51.40
CA LEU A 9 -6.59 -2.18 50.04
C LEU A 9 -5.97 -0.78 49.86
N ALA A 10 -4.71 -0.75 49.40
CA ALA A 10 -4.00 0.45 48.97
C ALA A 10 -3.43 0.28 47.56
N THR A 11 -3.76 1.29 46.75
CA THR A 11 -3.23 1.69 45.46
C THR A 11 -1.80 2.24 45.57
N ALA A 12 -1.12 2.35 44.41
CA ALA A 12 -0.30 3.49 43.97
C ALA A 12 1.25 3.42 44.05
N VAL A 13 1.85 3.64 42.87
CA VAL A 13 2.83 4.70 42.52
C VAL A 13 4.22 4.71 43.19
N GLY A 14 5.25 4.65 42.34
CA GLY A 14 6.32 5.67 42.31
C GLY A 14 7.63 5.42 43.08
N ARG A 15 8.68 5.12 42.30
CA ARG A 15 10.10 5.55 42.41
C ARG A 15 10.74 5.73 43.81
N CYS A 16 11.77 4.92 44.10
CA CYS A 16 13.20 5.32 44.17
C CYS A 16 14.02 4.42 45.12
N PHE A 17 15.16 3.95 44.58
CA PHE A 17 16.44 3.64 45.24
C PHE A 17 16.52 2.67 46.43
N GLY A 18 17.34 1.63 46.24
CA GLY A 18 18.27 1.15 47.27
C GLY A 18 18.43 -0.37 47.37
N LEU A 19 19.42 -0.94 46.68
CA LEU A 19 20.19 -2.03 47.26
C LEU A 19 21.69 -1.73 47.11
N LEU A 20 22.33 -1.68 48.27
CA LEU A 20 23.73 -1.38 48.56
C LEU A 20 24.67 -2.55 48.25
N MET A 21 25.98 -2.24 48.35
CA MET A 21 27.20 -3.08 48.51
C MET A 21 28.09 -3.00 47.25
N VAL A 22 29.35 -2.51 47.25
CA VAL A 22 30.40 -2.36 48.29
C VAL A 22 31.35 -1.20 47.95
N GLU A 23 31.89 -0.61 49.01
CA GLU A 23 32.94 0.41 49.21
C GLU A 23 34.12 0.50 48.20
N ASN A 24 34.45 1.71 47.72
CA ASN A 24 35.56 2.54 48.24
C ASN A 24 35.81 3.83 47.43
N GLY A 25 35.61 4.97 48.10
CA GLY A 25 36.25 6.29 48.01
C GLY A 25 36.82 6.89 46.70
N GLY A 26 36.44 8.14 46.40
CA GLY A 26 37.37 9.07 45.72
C GLY A 26 36.75 10.20 44.89
N PHE A 27 36.86 11.43 45.39
CA PHE A 27 36.38 12.71 44.88
C PHE A 27 37.09 13.23 43.59
N MET A 28 36.29 13.77 42.66
CA MET A 28 36.50 14.96 41.80
C MET A 28 37.62 15.09 40.73
N ARG A 29 37.16 15.47 39.52
CA ARG A 29 37.79 16.27 38.42
C ARG A 29 38.83 15.60 37.51
N LYS A 30 38.50 15.46 36.21
CA LYS A 30 39.06 16.25 35.07
C LYS A 30 38.60 15.72 33.71
N PHE A 31 38.02 16.61 32.91
CA PHE A 31 37.85 16.50 31.46
C PHE A 31 39.23 16.61 30.77
N LEU A 32 39.65 15.59 30.01
CA LEU A 32 40.11 15.64 28.60
C LEU A 32 40.93 14.38 28.22
N ALA A 33 40.61 13.84 27.03
CA ALA A 33 41.47 13.21 26.02
C ALA A 33 41.80 11.69 26.02
N PHE A 34 41.16 11.02 25.05
CA PHE A 34 41.67 10.06 24.04
C PHE A 34 41.63 8.52 24.24
N ALA A 35 40.71 7.90 23.45
CA ALA A 35 40.83 6.70 22.57
C ALA A 35 41.05 5.30 23.19
N ALA A 36 40.45 4.18 22.74
CA ALA A 36 39.59 3.85 21.59
C ALA A 36 38.87 2.49 21.83
N LEU A 37 37.81 2.27 21.05
CA LEU A 37 37.27 0.98 20.55
C LEU A 37 36.80 -0.10 21.55
N LEU A 38 35.48 -0.22 21.69
CA LEU A 38 34.74 -1.39 21.17
C LEU A 38 33.27 -0.99 20.96
N VAL A 39 32.90 -0.75 19.71
CA VAL A 39 31.51 -0.66 19.26
C VAL A 39 31.07 -2.10 19.01
N ILE A 40 30.12 -2.60 19.78
CA ILE A 40 29.19 -3.62 19.30
C ILE A 40 27.93 -2.85 18.98
N GLY A 41 27.79 -2.50 17.70
CA GLY A 41 26.59 -1.89 17.16
C GLY A 41 25.46 -2.88 17.31
N CYS A 42 24.47 -2.50 18.11
CA CYS A 42 23.13 -3.04 18.03
C CYS A 42 22.55 -2.44 16.75
N GLY A 43 22.54 -3.21 15.65
CA GLY A 43 21.84 -2.84 14.44
C GLY A 43 20.34 -2.92 14.70
N GLY A 44 19.73 -1.80 15.08
CA GLY A 44 18.33 -1.57 14.76
C GLY A 44 18.27 -1.37 13.25
N GLY A 45 17.48 -2.19 12.56
CA GLY A 45 17.30 -2.04 11.11
C GLY A 45 16.58 -0.73 10.82
N ASP A 46 17.31 0.24 10.29
CA ASP A 46 16.72 1.38 9.61
C ASP A 46 16.02 0.86 8.33
N ALA A 47 14.97 1.55 7.87
CA ALA A 47 14.32 1.20 6.61
C ALA A 47 15.32 1.24 5.43
N PRO A 48 15.18 0.37 4.41
CA PRO A 48 16.10 0.34 3.27
C PRO A 48 16.19 1.71 2.61
N ARG A 49 17.40 2.12 2.23
CA ARG A 49 17.70 3.45 1.72
C ARG A 49 17.57 3.48 0.20
N LEU A 50 16.79 4.43 -0.33
CA LEU A 50 16.76 4.72 -1.76
C LEU A 50 18.12 5.28 -2.17
N MET A 51 18.82 4.57 -3.04
CA MET A 51 20.12 4.91 -3.57
C MET A 51 20.02 5.37 -5.02
N VAL A 52 20.96 6.25 -5.40
CA VAL A 52 21.17 6.66 -6.79
C VAL A 52 22.60 6.39 -7.20
N LYS A 53 22.74 5.84 -8.40
CA LYS A 53 24.01 5.58 -9.06
C LYS A 53 24.00 6.24 -10.41
N SER A 54 24.96 7.11 -10.66
CA SER A 54 25.19 7.70 -11.98
C SER A 54 26.49 7.20 -12.61
N GLY A 55 26.53 7.16 -13.93
CA GLY A 55 27.71 6.79 -14.70
C GLY A 55 27.66 7.33 -16.12
N PRO A 56 28.80 7.32 -16.84
CA PRO A 56 28.82 7.74 -18.24
C PRO A 56 28.07 6.74 -19.12
N GLU A 57 27.18 7.24 -19.99
CA GLU A 57 26.52 6.48 -21.06
C GLU A 57 27.26 6.74 -22.39
N PRO A 58 27.87 5.72 -23.02
CA PRO A 58 28.56 5.90 -24.30
C PRO A 58 27.62 6.27 -25.45
N ALA A 59 28.18 6.85 -26.52
CA ALA A 59 27.42 7.10 -27.74
C ALA A 59 26.87 5.79 -28.34
N GLY A 60 25.55 5.74 -28.57
CA GLY A 60 24.87 4.51 -28.98
C GLY A 60 23.35 4.66 -29.09
N THR A 61 22.65 3.54 -28.94
CA THR A 61 21.19 3.44 -29.12
C THR A 61 20.41 4.29 -28.11
N ASN A 62 20.91 4.43 -26.88
CA ASN A 62 20.23 5.20 -25.84
C ASN A 62 20.55 6.69 -25.96
N CYS A 63 21.80 7.06 -26.22
CA CYS A 63 22.24 8.43 -26.45
C CYS A 63 23.14 8.56 -27.67
N THR A 64 22.69 9.25 -28.72
CA THR A 64 23.43 9.42 -29.97
C THR A 64 24.81 10.06 -29.77
N ASN A 65 24.90 11.05 -28.88
CA ASN A 65 26.12 11.83 -28.63
C ASN A 65 26.73 11.55 -27.25
N SER A 66 26.61 10.32 -26.74
CA SER A 66 26.91 9.95 -25.34
C SER A 66 26.07 10.74 -24.33
N GLY A 67 26.21 10.43 -23.04
CA GLY A 67 25.38 11.01 -22.00
C GLY A 67 25.74 10.48 -20.61
N VAL A 68 24.76 10.55 -19.71
CA VAL A 68 24.81 10.00 -18.35
C VAL A 68 23.66 9.02 -18.17
N ILE A 69 23.96 7.83 -17.64
CA ILE A 69 22.96 6.89 -17.15
C ILE A 69 22.75 7.13 -15.65
N ILE A 70 21.49 7.21 -15.24
CA ILE A 70 21.10 7.37 -13.84
C ILE A 70 20.22 6.18 -13.46
N GLN A 71 20.61 5.48 -12.42
CA GLN A 71 19.93 4.30 -11.92
C GLN A 71 19.52 4.54 -10.47
N THR A 72 18.28 4.24 -10.13
CA THR A 72 17.77 4.37 -8.77
C THR A 72 17.19 3.05 -8.30
N GLY A 73 17.25 2.80 -7.00
CA GLY A 73 16.76 1.57 -6.38
C GLY A 73 17.05 1.53 -4.88
N TYR A 74 16.44 0.61 -4.16
CA TYR A 74 16.62 0.48 -2.72
C TYR A 74 17.82 -0.42 -2.42
N ASP A 75 18.68 -0.01 -1.48
CA ASP A 75 19.77 -0.84 -0.95
C ASP A 75 19.17 -1.93 -0.05
N ASP A 76 18.64 -2.97 -0.68
CA ASP A 76 17.86 -4.02 -0.04
C ASP A 76 18.70 -4.85 0.94
N ASN A 77 20.01 -4.89 0.73
CA ASN A 77 20.93 -5.67 1.55
C ASN A 77 21.77 -4.82 2.53
N ASP A 78 21.49 -3.50 2.62
CA ASP A 78 22.14 -2.50 3.48
C ASP A 78 23.69 -2.52 3.36
N ASN A 79 24.21 -2.78 2.15
CA ASN A 79 25.66 -2.83 1.91
C ASN A 79 26.24 -1.45 1.51
N GLY A 80 25.39 -0.45 1.34
CA GLY A 80 25.74 0.92 0.96
C GLY A 80 26.00 1.12 -0.54
N VAL A 81 25.61 0.19 -1.41
CA VAL A 81 25.87 0.20 -2.86
C VAL A 81 24.62 -0.26 -3.61
N LEU A 82 24.26 0.44 -4.69
CA LEU A 82 23.18 0.01 -5.58
C LEU A 82 23.65 -1.11 -6.54
N ASP A 83 23.27 -2.34 -6.24
CA ASP A 83 23.56 -3.55 -7.00
C ASP A 83 22.59 -3.77 -8.16
N ALA A 84 22.97 -4.57 -9.16
CA ALA A 84 22.19 -4.74 -10.39
C ALA A 84 20.79 -5.34 -10.17
N GLY A 85 20.58 -6.10 -9.08
CA GLY A 85 19.29 -6.67 -8.72
C GLY A 85 18.37 -5.69 -7.97
N GLU A 86 18.91 -4.57 -7.49
CA GLU A 86 18.23 -3.58 -6.67
C GLU A 86 17.71 -2.38 -7.51
N ILE A 87 18.15 -2.28 -8.76
CA ILE A 87 17.80 -1.18 -9.67
C ILE A 87 16.32 -1.27 -10.05
N SER A 88 15.54 -0.27 -9.64
CA SER A 88 14.11 -0.14 -9.94
C SER A 88 13.81 0.77 -11.11
N ASP A 89 14.61 1.81 -11.35
CA ASP A 89 14.44 2.74 -12.47
C ASP A 89 15.79 3.06 -13.14
N THR A 90 15.74 3.36 -14.43
CA THR A 90 16.93 3.71 -15.22
C THR A 90 16.55 4.80 -16.22
N GLN A 91 17.21 5.95 -16.09
CA GLN A 91 17.06 7.10 -16.96
C GLN A 91 18.35 7.37 -17.73
N TYR A 92 18.19 7.82 -18.98
CA TYR A 92 19.29 8.23 -19.84
C TYR A 92 19.18 9.71 -20.13
N VAL A 93 20.24 10.44 -19.82
CA VAL A 93 20.38 11.86 -20.06
C VAL A 93 21.42 12.04 -21.16
N CYS A 94 21.03 12.52 -22.34
CA CYS A 94 21.91 12.56 -23.50
C CYS A 94 22.52 13.95 -23.73
N HIS A 95 23.79 13.99 -24.13
CA HIS A 95 24.44 15.24 -24.53
C HIS A 95 23.83 15.80 -25.84
N GLY A 96 23.89 17.13 -26.00
CA GLY A 96 23.45 17.84 -27.21
C GLY A 96 24.30 17.54 -28.46
N GLU A 97 23.95 18.13 -29.60
CA GLU A 97 24.76 18.03 -30.82
C GLU A 97 26.01 18.93 -30.75
N ASP A 98 27.16 18.40 -31.18
CA ASP A 98 28.37 19.19 -31.34
C ASP A 98 28.15 20.34 -32.34
N GLY A 99 28.74 21.50 -32.06
CA GLY A 99 28.78 22.62 -33.01
C GLY A 99 29.47 22.23 -34.32
N SER A 100 29.07 22.83 -35.44
CA SER A 100 29.67 22.55 -36.74
C SER A 100 31.17 22.80 -36.72
N GLN A 101 31.97 21.84 -37.21
CA GLN A 101 33.42 21.98 -37.35
C GLN A 101 33.77 23.30 -38.08
N GLY A 102 34.69 24.07 -37.52
CA GLY A 102 35.19 25.30 -38.15
C GLY A 102 35.81 25.01 -39.53
N PRO A 103 35.84 25.99 -40.45
CA PRO A 103 36.39 25.79 -41.78
C PRO A 103 37.87 25.41 -41.73
N ASP A 104 38.28 24.47 -42.59
CA ASP A 104 39.69 24.09 -42.75
C ASP A 104 40.57 25.32 -42.97
N GLY A 105 41.76 25.32 -42.36
CA GLY A 105 42.78 26.32 -42.62
C GLY A 105 43.11 26.39 -44.12
N ALA A 106 43.34 27.60 -44.64
CA ALA A 106 43.63 27.78 -46.06
C ALA A 106 44.82 26.90 -46.50
N GLN A 107 44.62 26.10 -47.55
CA GLN A 107 45.67 25.28 -48.14
C GLN A 107 46.88 26.16 -48.47
N GLY A 108 48.06 25.78 -47.97
CA GLY A 108 49.31 26.49 -48.25
C GLY A 108 49.53 26.65 -49.77
N PRO A 109 50.15 27.76 -50.21
CA PRO A 109 50.36 28.00 -51.63
C PRO A 109 51.13 26.85 -52.27
N LYS A 110 50.61 26.33 -53.38
CA LYS A 110 51.27 25.30 -54.19
C LYS A 110 52.63 25.85 -54.66
N GLY A 111 53.72 25.21 -54.24
CA GLY A 111 55.07 25.60 -54.67
C GLY A 111 55.21 25.58 -56.19
N ASP A 112 55.89 26.59 -56.73
CA ASP A 112 56.18 26.70 -58.16
C ASP A 112 57.04 25.52 -58.64
N VAL A 113 56.78 25.03 -59.85
CA VAL A 113 57.57 23.97 -60.47
C VAL A 113 58.94 24.52 -60.88
N GLY A 114 59.97 24.17 -60.13
CA GLY A 114 61.38 24.38 -60.43
C GLY A 114 62.22 23.19 -59.97
N GLU A 115 63.34 22.90 -60.66
CA GLU A 115 64.22 21.74 -60.47
C GLU A 115 64.49 21.42 -58.98
N THR A 116 64.00 20.26 -58.50
CA THR A 116 64.20 19.65 -57.16
C THR A 116 64.50 20.65 -56.02
N GLY A 117 63.48 21.35 -55.53
CA GLY A 117 63.50 21.99 -54.21
C GLY A 117 63.15 21.00 -53.10
N GLU A 118 63.71 21.17 -51.89
CA GLU A 118 63.34 20.38 -50.70
C GLU A 118 61.83 20.47 -50.43
N PRO A 119 61.18 19.40 -49.89
CA PRO A 119 59.77 19.45 -49.54
C PRO A 119 59.48 20.68 -48.67
N GLY A 120 58.43 21.44 -49.02
CA GLY A 120 57.98 22.56 -48.20
C GLY A 120 57.68 22.08 -46.77
N GLN A 121 58.00 22.91 -45.77
CA GLN A 121 57.60 22.64 -44.39
C GLN A 121 56.07 22.50 -44.34
N ASP A 122 55.60 21.46 -43.65
CA ASP A 122 54.18 21.28 -43.35
C ASP A 122 53.63 22.55 -42.68
N GLY A 123 52.39 22.93 -43.00
CA GLY A 123 51.74 24.07 -42.35
C GLY A 123 51.62 23.84 -40.85
N GLU A 124 51.65 24.91 -40.05
CA GLU A 124 51.33 24.81 -38.63
C GLU A 124 49.94 24.18 -38.47
N ASP A 125 49.83 23.17 -37.59
CA ASP A 125 48.54 22.59 -37.24
C ASP A 125 47.57 23.73 -36.86
N GLY A 126 46.32 23.62 -37.31
CA GLY A 126 45.28 24.55 -36.88
C GLY A 126 45.20 24.59 -35.35
N ALA A 127 44.79 25.75 -34.80
CA ALA A 127 44.52 25.84 -33.37
C ALA A 127 43.61 24.66 -32.95
N PRO A 128 43.85 24.02 -31.79
CA PRO A 128 42.95 23.01 -31.28
C PRO A 128 41.51 23.52 -31.36
N GLY A 129 40.57 22.66 -31.75
CA GLY A 129 39.15 23.02 -31.72
C GLY A 129 38.77 23.57 -30.35
N GLU A 130 37.74 24.42 -30.30
CA GLU A 130 37.19 24.90 -29.03
C GLU A 130 36.96 23.70 -28.10
N LYS A 131 37.32 23.86 -26.82
CA LYS A 131 37.13 22.81 -25.81
C LYS A 131 35.67 22.32 -25.90
N GLY A 132 35.44 21.02 -25.76
CA GLY A 132 34.10 20.45 -25.75
C GLY A 132 33.22 21.10 -24.67
N ILE A 133 31.90 21.13 -24.91
CA ILE A 133 30.88 21.88 -24.16
C ILE A 133 31.03 21.74 -22.63
N CYS A 134 31.44 20.57 -22.12
CA CYS A 134 31.53 20.28 -20.68
C CYS A 134 32.93 20.46 -20.03
N ALA A 135 33.92 21.01 -20.73
CA ALA A 135 35.32 20.97 -20.29
C ALA A 135 35.67 21.89 -19.11
N ASP A 136 34.76 22.79 -18.69
CA ASP A 136 34.92 23.67 -17.54
C ASP A 136 33.60 23.85 -16.73
N ASN A 137 32.63 22.92 -16.84
CA ASN A 137 31.34 23.00 -16.10
C ASN A 137 31.53 22.86 -14.59
N ALA A 138 30.82 23.69 -13.84
CA ALA A 138 30.53 23.47 -12.44
C ALA A 138 29.39 22.45 -12.29
N LYS A 139 29.18 21.97 -11.07
CA LYS A 139 28.08 21.07 -10.75
C LYS A 139 26.96 21.90 -10.11
N PRO A 140 25.68 21.77 -10.49
CA PRO A 140 24.60 22.48 -9.83
C PRO A 140 24.49 22.04 -8.36
N THR A 141 24.01 22.89 -7.45
CA THR A 141 23.88 22.55 -6.03
C THR A 141 22.46 22.74 -5.53
N VAL A 142 21.94 21.77 -4.77
CA VAL A 142 20.65 21.90 -4.05
C VAL A 142 20.90 22.59 -2.71
N ASN A 143 20.28 23.74 -2.51
CA ASN A 143 20.37 24.52 -1.27
C ASN A 143 19.32 24.10 -0.25
N SER A 144 18.07 23.92 -0.69
CA SER A 144 16.98 23.46 0.17
C SER A 144 15.81 22.87 -0.61
N ILE A 145 15.11 21.94 0.03
CA ILE A 145 13.83 21.39 -0.43
C ILE A 145 12.81 21.70 0.66
N THR A 146 11.78 22.46 0.32
CA THR A 146 10.76 22.91 1.28
C THR A 146 9.36 22.64 0.76
N PHE A 147 8.46 22.28 1.66
CA PHE A 147 7.04 22.07 1.34
C PHE A 147 6.21 23.24 1.85
N GLU A 148 5.04 23.43 1.24
CA GLU A 148 3.98 24.25 1.82
C GLU A 148 3.75 23.84 3.28
N GLN A 149 3.73 24.84 4.17
CA GLN A 149 3.64 24.58 5.60
C GLN A 149 2.26 24.01 5.94
N LEU A 150 2.21 22.72 6.23
CA LEU A 150 1.01 22.06 6.72
C LEU A 150 0.59 22.63 8.09
N ALA A 151 -0.71 22.62 8.38
CA ALA A 151 -1.16 22.87 9.73
C ALA A 151 -0.65 21.75 10.67
N PRO A 152 -0.45 22.03 11.97
CA PRO A 152 -0.04 20.99 12.90
C PRO A 152 -1.10 19.90 12.91
N PHE A 153 -0.64 18.65 13.02
CA PHE A 153 -1.52 17.48 12.95
C PHE A 153 -2.25 17.34 11.61
N THR A 154 -1.71 17.90 10.52
CA THR A 154 -2.18 17.57 9.16
C THR A 154 -1.11 16.77 8.42
N HIS A 155 -1.50 15.59 7.94
CA HIS A 155 -0.68 14.76 7.07
C HIS A 155 -0.99 15.07 5.61
N MET A 156 -0.05 14.78 4.71
CA MET A 156 -0.33 14.85 3.29
C MET A 156 -1.41 13.83 2.92
N ARG A 157 -2.27 14.15 1.97
CA ARG A 157 -3.42 13.30 1.61
C ARG A 157 -3.25 12.68 0.24
N VAL A 158 -3.63 11.41 0.13
CA VAL A 158 -3.65 10.71 -1.15
C VAL A 158 -4.63 11.39 -2.11
N GLY A 159 -4.14 11.78 -3.29
CA GLY A 159 -4.88 12.46 -4.34
C GLY A 159 -4.99 13.97 -4.18
N VAL A 160 -4.34 14.57 -3.18
CA VAL A 160 -4.31 16.03 -2.97
C VAL A 160 -2.94 16.57 -3.30
N SER A 161 -2.91 17.67 -4.05
CA SER A 161 -1.67 18.30 -4.47
C SER A 161 -1.18 19.34 -3.46
N TYR A 162 0.12 19.29 -3.14
CA TYR A 162 0.83 20.23 -2.28
C TYR A 162 1.94 20.93 -3.05
N GLU A 163 2.25 22.18 -2.74
CA GLU A 163 3.38 22.88 -3.35
C GLU A 163 4.70 22.52 -2.66
N MET A 164 5.72 22.25 -3.46
CA MET A 164 7.10 22.04 -3.05
C MET A 164 7.99 23.06 -3.77
N TYR A 165 8.87 23.71 -3.03
CA TYR A 165 9.85 24.65 -3.53
C TYR A 165 11.26 24.05 -3.45
N LEU A 166 11.96 24.08 -4.58
CA LEU A 166 13.32 23.57 -4.73
C LEU A 166 14.28 24.73 -4.97
N ASP A 167 15.12 25.03 -3.99
CA ASP A 167 16.15 26.05 -4.12
C ASP A 167 17.46 25.41 -4.60
N PHE A 168 17.95 25.82 -5.76
CA PHE A 168 19.20 25.34 -6.32
C PHE A 168 19.94 26.45 -7.07
N ASP A 169 21.27 26.35 -7.08
CA ASP A 169 22.16 27.27 -7.77
C ASP A 169 22.93 26.53 -8.87
N ASP A 170 23.24 27.29 -9.94
CA ASP A 170 24.10 26.87 -11.03
C ASP A 170 25.12 27.99 -11.32
N ASP A 171 26.41 27.69 -11.12
CA ASP A 171 27.48 28.70 -11.06
C ASP A 171 27.92 29.21 -12.45
N ASP A 172 27.67 28.43 -13.49
CA ASP A 172 27.99 28.72 -14.90
C ASP A 172 26.78 29.19 -15.72
N GLY A 173 25.55 28.99 -15.23
CA GLY A 173 24.33 29.60 -15.76
C GLY A 173 23.73 28.84 -16.94
N ASP A 174 23.96 27.53 -16.98
CA ASP A 174 23.39 26.60 -17.94
C ASP A 174 21.91 26.32 -17.62
N GLU A 175 21.21 25.71 -18.57
CA GLU A 175 19.81 25.31 -18.38
C GLU A 175 19.77 24.00 -17.58
N VAL A 176 19.28 24.07 -16.34
CA VAL A 176 19.18 22.89 -15.45
C VAL A 176 17.83 22.19 -15.63
N GLU A 177 17.87 20.94 -16.06
CA GLU A 177 16.76 20.01 -16.03
C GLU A 177 16.62 19.37 -14.64
N VAL A 178 15.38 19.22 -14.16
CA VAL A 178 15.07 18.65 -12.85
C VAL A 178 14.22 17.39 -13.01
N PHE A 179 14.69 16.30 -12.43
CA PHE A 179 13.98 15.02 -12.37
C PHE A 179 13.74 14.60 -10.93
N PHE A 180 12.68 13.81 -10.72
CA PHE A 180 12.38 13.19 -9.44
C PHE A 180 12.27 11.68 -9.63
N SER A 181 12.86 10.93 -8.71
CA SER A 181 12.72 9.48 -8.64
C SER A 181 12.32 9.09 -7.22
N GLY A 182 11.33 8.23 -7.09
CA GLY A 182 10.77 7.82 -5.82
C GLY A 182 9.38 7.21 -6.00
N ASP A 183 8.81 6.71 -4.92
CA ASP A 183 7.53 6.02 -4.92
C ASP A 183 6.64 6.58 -3.81
N GLY A 184 5.34 6.69 -4.07
CA GLY A 184 4.35 7.18 -3.10
C GLY A 184 3.69 8.52 -3.44
N ALA A 185 4.21 9.27 -4.41
CA ALA A 185 3.61 10.52 -4.91
C ALA A 185 3.96 10.76 -6.40
N THR A 186 3.10 11.47 -7.11
CA THR A 186 3.46 12.10 -8.40
C THR A 186 3.99 13.50 -8.15
N ILE A 187 4.98 13.93 -8.93
CA ILE A 187 5.59 15.27 -8.82
C ILE A 187 5.61 15.91 -10.21
N GLU A 188 5.01 17.08 -10.35
CA GLU A 188 4.87 17.79 -11.63
C GLU A 188 5.34 19.25 -11.48
N ALA A 189 5.98 19.81 -12.51
CA ALA A 189 6.37 21.22 -12.49
C ALA A 189 5.15 22.16 -12.57
N THR A 190 5.23 23.34 -11.97
CA THR A 190 4.19 24.38 -12.06
C THR A 190 4.60 25.51 -13.01
N ASP A 191 3.68 26.46 -13.26
CA ASP A 191 3.98 27.68 -14.03
C ASP A 191 4.96 28.63 -13.30
N GLN A 192 5.23 28.40 -12.01
CA GLN A 192 6.18 29.18 -11.23
C GLN A 192 7.54 28.49 -11.24
N ALA A 193 8.59 29.27 -11.51
CA ALA A 193 9.97 28.78 -11.47
C ALA A 193 10.27 28.14 -10.10
N ASN A 194 10.96 27.00 -10.13
CA ASN A 194 11.42 26.26 -8.95
C ASN A 194 10.30 25.72 -8.04
N THR A 195 9.05 25.72 -8.52
CA THR A 195 7.88 25.23 -7.76
C THR A 195 7.28 24.01 -8.44
N TYR A 196 7.00 22.98 -7.64
CA TYR A 196 6.48 21.68 -8.06
C TYR A 196 5.20 21.33 -7.29
N ARG A 197 4.33 20.58 -7.94
CA ARG A 197 3.08 20.03 -7.40
C ARG A 197 3.29 18.57 -7.03
N VAL A 198 3.25 18.27 -5.74
CA VAL A 198 3.43 16.92 -5.19
C VAL A 198 2.07 16.35 -4.80
N THR A 199 1.68 15.24 -5.41
CA THR A 199 0.38 14.57 -5.16
C THR A 199 0.61 13.15 -4.67
N PRO A 200 0.46 12.88 -3.36
CA PRO A 200 0.59 11.53 -2.83
C PRO A 200 -0.40 10.55 -3.50
N ILE A 201 0.05 9.33 -3.75
CA ILE A 201 -0.75 8.26 -4.38
C ILE A 201 -0.84 6.99 -3.51
N LYS A 202 0.02 6.86 -2.50
CA LYS A 202 0.04 5.76 -1.51
C LYS A 202 -0.26 6.28 -0.12
N VAL A 203 -0.84 5.42 0.74
CA VAL A 203 -1.15 5.70 2.16
C VAL A 203 -0.01 5.18 3.03
N GLY A 204 0.29 5.88 4.13
CA GLY A 204 1.34 5.51 5.07
C GLY A 204 2.62 6.29 4.80
N GLY A 205 3.77 5.66 4.92
CA GLY A 205 5.08 6.31 4.83
C GLY A 205 6.04 5.70 5.85
N PRO A 206 7.30 6.15 5.90
CA PRO A 206 7.88 7.23 5.09
C PRO A 206 8.11 6.82 3.63
N PHE A 207 7.88 7.75 2.70
CA PHE A 207 8.20 7.60 1.27
C PHE A 207 9.44 8.42 0.93
N GLN A 208 10.46 7.77 0.38
CA GLN A 208 11.73 8.41 0.02
C GLN A 208 11.73 8.84 -1.45
N PHE A 209 12.29 10.01 -1.70
CA PHE A 209 12.46 10.58 -3.03
C PHE A 209 13.87 11.11 -3.20
N VAL A 210 14.32 11.14 -4.44
CA VAL A 210 15.56 11.77 -4.86
C VAL A 210 15.24 12.81 -5.93
N VAL A 211 15.71 14.03 -5.73
CA VAL A 211 15.78 15.05 -6.77
C VAL A 211 17.10 14.94 -7.51
N ILE A 212 17.04 15.07 -8.82
CA ILE A 212 18.17 14.96 -9.73
C ILE A 212 18.23 16.27 -10.54
N LEU A 213 19.29 17.05 -10.38
CA LEU A 213 19.58 18.21 -11.22
C LEU A 213 20.58 17.82 -12.30
N ASN A 214 20.32 18.22 -13.54
CA ASN A 214 21.18 17.98 -14.67
C ASN A 214 21.32 19.25 -15.52
N ASP A 215 22.53 19.76 -15.66
CA ASP A 215 22.85 20.92 -16.51
C ASP A 215 23.27 20.50 -17.95
N GLY A 216 23.20 19.20 -18.27
CA GLY A 216 23.64 18.65 -19.55
C GLY A 216 25.09 18.17 -19.57
N CYS A 217 25.86 18.41 -18.51
CA CYS A 217 27.25 18.00 -18.36
C CYS A 217 27.53 17.25 -17.03
N GLN A 218 26.85 17.63 -15.96
CA GLN A 218 26.99 17.12 -14.61
C GLN A 218 25.63 16.90 -13.93
N VAL A 219 25.60 15.93 -13.01
CA VAL A 219 24.37 15.53 -12.32
C VAL A 219 24.53 15.62 -10.81
N THR A 220 23.62 16.35 -10.16
CA THR A 220 23.49 16.46 -8.69
C THR A 220 22.28 15.72 -8.20
N THR A 221 22.41 15.05 -7.06
CA THR A 221 21.31 14.32 -6.44
C THR A 221 21.17 14.74 -4.98
N GLU A 222 19.94 14.93 -4.52
CA GLU A 222 19.61 15.18 -3.10
C GLU A 222 18.35 14.41 -2.72
N SER A 223 18.22 13.98 -1.46
CA SER A 223 17.09 13.15 -1.01
C SER A 223 16.14 13.92 -0.09
N PHE A 224 14.84 13.59 -0.17
CA PHE A 224 13.84 14.05 0.79
C PHE A 224 12.82 12.94 1.10
N ILE A 225 12.03 13.15 2.16
CA ILE A 225 11.07 12.18 2.65
C ILE A 225 9.68 12.82 2.76
N ILE A 226 8.66 12.09 2.32
CA ILE A 226 7.28 12.33 2.73
C ILE A 226 6.99 11.39 3.90
N ASP A 227 7.02 11.93 5.12
CA ASP A 227 7.02 11.12 6.35
C ASP A 227 5.76 10.27 6.50
N LYS A 228 4.60 10.83 6.15
CA LYS A 228 3.31 10.16 6.27
C LYS A 228 2.25 10.79 5.37
N THR A 229 1.47 9.93 4.75
CA THR A 229 0.28 10.26 3.97
C THR A 229 -0.91 9.48 4.52
N VAL A 230 -2.09 10.07 4.42
CA VAL A 230 -3.34 9.45 4.89
C VAL A 230 -4.36 9.38 3.76
N ARG A 231 -5.26 8.40 3.83
CA ARG A 231 -6.44 8.32 2.95
C ARG A 231 -7.65 8.69 3.76
N ILE A 232 -8.24 9.85 3.50
CA ILE A 232 -9.55 10.18 4.02
C ILE A 232 -10.40 10.86 2.95
N ASN A 233 -11.24 10.04 2.30
CA ASN A 233 -12.41 10.50 1.57
C ASN A 233 -13.63 10.18 2.44
N GLY A 234 -13.93 11.05 3.40
CA GLY A 234 -15.17 10.94 4.16
C GLY A 234 -15.06 11.55 5.54
N LEU A 235 -16.09 12.31 5.93
CA LEU A 235 -16.35 12.84 7.27
C LEU A 235 -16.65 11.70 8.28
N GLU A 236 -15.86 10.62 8.28
CA GLU A 236 -16.33 9.33 8.82
C GLU A 236 -16.16 9.21 10.34
N LEU A 237 -15.24 9.89 11.01
CA LEU A 237 -15.03 9.67 12.46
C LEU A 237 -14.84 10.92 13.31
N GLY A 238 -14.43 12.04 12.71
CA GLY A 238 -14.48 13.33 13.38
C GLY A 238 -15.92 13.85 13.47
N ALA A 239 -16.66 13.46 14.50
CA ALA A 239 -17.97 14.08 14.76
C ALA A 239 -17.78 15.58 15.06
N LEU A 240 -18.05 16.42 14.07
CA LEU A 240 -17.84 17.87 14.12
C LEU A 240 -18.50 18.45 15.37
N VAL A 241 -17.87 19.44 15.96
CA VAL A 241 -18.46 20.18 17.08
C VAL A 241 -19.02 21.48 16.55
N ALA A 242 -20.25 21.79 16.94
CA ALA A 242 -20.86 23.08 16.70
C ALA A 242 -21.18 23.73 18.05
N ILE A 243 -20.89 25.01 18.16
CA ILE A 243 -21.51 25.83 19.21
C ILE A 243 -22.74 26.47 18.61
N GLY A 244 -23.77 26.64 19.40
CA GLY A 244 -24.77 27.64 19.07
C GLY A 244 -24.89 28.72 20.11
N LYS A 245 -26.10 29.20 20.41
CA LYS A 245 -26.24 30.43 21.20
C LYS A 245 -25.76 30.23 22.63
N ASP A 246 -26.12 29.12 23.25
CA ASP A 246 -25.78 28.75 24.63
C ASP A 246 -25.38 27.28 24.78
N SER A 247 -25.33 26.53 23.67
CA SER A 247 -25.23 25.07 23.66
C SER A 247 -24.12 24.56 22.75
N VAL A 248 -23.62 23.36 23.05
CA VAL A 248 -22.59 22.67 22.26
C VAL A 248 -23.17 21.37 21.74
N HIS A 249 -22.97 21.11 20.46
CA HIS A 249 -23.52 19.98 19.74
C HIS A 249 -22.40 19.16 19.07
N LYS A 250 -22.57 17.85 19.09
CA LYS A 250 -21.83 16.89 18.28
C LYS A 250 -22.66 16.58 17.03
N LEU A 251 -22.07 16.77 15.85
CA LEU A 251 -22.70 16.54 14.56
C LEU A 251 -22.14 15.28 13.91
N ASN A 252 -23.02 14.50 13.28
CA ASN A 252 -22.63 13.38 12.43
C ASN A 252 -23.26 13.60 11.05
N THR A 253 -22.44 13.98 10.08
CA THR A 253 -22.87 14.38 8.73
C THR A 253 -23.32 13.18 7.89
N LYS A 254 -22.71 12.00 8.10
CA LYS A 254 -23.10 10.74 7.42
C LYS A 254 -24.50 10.27 7.83
N ARG A 255 -24.77 10.24 9.13
CA ARG A 255 -26.09 9.88 9.69
C ARG A 255 -27.08 11.04 9.67
N LYS A 256 -26.60 12.26 9.40
CA LYS A 256 -27.35 13.52 9.50
C LYS A 256 -28.02 13.70 10.86
N THR A 257 -27.31 13.35 11.92
CA THR A 257 -27.81 13.40 13.31
C THR A 257 -27.03 14.41 14.13
N THR A 258 -27.72 15.09 15.04
CA THR A 258 -27.14 16.01 16.01
C THR A 258 -27.40 15.54 17.43
N SER A 259 -26.38 15.62 18.30
CA SER A 259 -26.50 15.34 19.73
C SER A 259 -26.02 16.55 20.53
N THR A 260 -26.87 17.10 21.40
CA THR A 260 -26.47 18.17 22.31
C THR A 260 -25.59 17.59 23.42
N LEU A 261 -24.37 18.09 23.56
CA LEU A 261 -23.42 17.70 24.60
C LEU A 261 -23.69 18.42 25.93
N GLY A 262 -24.15 19.67 25.87
CA GLY A 262 -24.44 20.48 27.06
C GLY A 262 -24.56 21.97 26.74
N GLN A 263 -24.67 22.78 27.80
CA GLN A 263 -24.64 24.24 27.71
C GLN A 263 -23.27 24.76 28.14
N HIS A 264 -22.70 25.71 27.38
CA HIS A 264 -21.41 26.35 27.73
C HIS A 264 -21.58 27.59 28.60
N GLY A 265 -22.83 28.05 28.82
CA GLY A 265 -23.17 29.06 29.83
C GLY A 265 -22.78 30.50 29.49
N GLN A 266 -22.43 30.78 28.24
CA GLN A 266 -22.10 32.12 27.75
C GLN A 266 -23.00 32.49 26.57
N GLU A 267 -23.41 33.74 26.42
CA GLU A 267 -24.14 34.20 25.23
C GLU A 267 -23.17 34.91 24.27
N TRP A 268 -23.42 34.81 22.95
CA TRP A 268 -22.69 35.55 21.90
C TRP A 268 -21.21 35.15 21.72
N GLY A 269 -20.95 33.86 21.65
CA GLY A 269 -19.66 33.31 21.20
C GLY A 269 -19.44 33.50 19.70
N VAL A 270 -18.24 33.90 19.31
CA VAL A 270 -17.76 33.90 17.92
C VAL A 270 -16.50 33.07 17.82
N GLY A 271 -16.34 32.42 16.66
CA GLY A 271 -15.30 31.44 16.41
C GLY A 271 -15.44 30.18 17.24
N LEU A 272 -15.01 29.07 16.65
CA LEU A 272 -14.91 27.79 17.31
C LEU A 272 -13.78 27.02 16.65
N GLU A 273 -12.67 26.82 17.36
CA GLU A 273 -11.49 26.19 16.78
C GLU A 273 -10.80 25.30 17.80
N TYR A 274 -10.26 24.18 17.34
CA TYR A 274 -9.38 23.36 18.17
C TYR A 274 -8.01 24.01 18.22
N HIS A 275 -7.45 24.16 19.42
CA HIS A 275 -6.10 24.67 19.56
C HIS A 275 -5.10 23.59 19.13
N PRO A 276 -4.19 23.89 18.19
CA PRO A 276 -3.37 22.89 17.52
C PRO A 276 -2.11 22.51 18.33
N VAL A 277 -2.16 22.61 19.65
CA VAL A 277 -1.05 22.19 20.53
C VAL A 277 -1.61 21.41 21.71
N ASP A 278 -2.67 21.93 22.35
CA ASP A 278 -3.29 21.27 23.49
C ASP A 278 -4.54 20.43 23.14
N GLY A 279 -5.05 20.53 21.90
CA GLY A 279 -6.20 19.79 21.40
C GLY A 279 -7.55 20.20 22.02
N ASN A 280 -7.59 21.28 22.82
CA ASN A 280 -8.82 21.76 23.43
C ASN A 280 -9.58 22.69 22.48
N LEU A 281 -10.88 22.77 22.67
CA LEU A 281 -11.77 23.62 21.88
C LEU A 281 -11.85 25.02 22.49
N TYR A 282 -11.69 26.07 21.68
CA TYR A 282 -11.77 27.45 22.14
C TYR A 282 -12.83 28.25 21.39
N TYR A 283 -13.40 29.26 22.05
CA TYR A 283 -14.25 30.28 21.44
C TYR A 283 -13.99 31.64 22.09
N TYR A 284 -14.44 32.71 21.44
CA TYR A 284 -14.34 34.07 21.97
C TYR A 284 -15.72 34.61 22.37
N SER A 285 -15.88 35.03 23.63
CA SER A 285 -17.09 35.72 24.09
C SER A 285 -17.02 37.20 23.74
N THR A 286 -17.90 37.66 22.86
CA THR A 286 -17.99 39.09 22.50
C THR A 286 -18.56 39.94 23.62
N GLN A 287 -19.40 39.35 24.49
CA GLN A 287 -19.98 40.03 25.65
C GLN A 287 -18.93 40.31 26.73
N GLU A 288 -18.10 39.31 27.03
CA GLU A 288 -17.08 39.42 28.09
C GLU A 288 -15.70 39.88 27.59
N GLN A 289 -15.53 39.96 26.27
CA GLN A 289 -14.25 40.26 25.61
C GLN A 289 -13.12 39.33 26.10
N ALA A 290 -13.36 38.03 26.03
CA ALA A 290 -12.46 37.01 26.56
C ALA A 290 -12.54 35.69 25.78
N PHE A 291 -11.40 35.02 25.68
CA PHE A 291 -11.30 33.65 25.19
C PHE A 291 -11.71 32.67 26.28
N TYR A 292 -12.41 31.62 25.86
CA TYR A 292 -12.90 30.54 26.69
C TYR A 292 -12.48 29.20 26.07
N ARG A 293 -12.08 28.26 26.93
CA ARG A 293 -11.81 26.86 26.58
C ARG A 293 -13.00 26.01 26.98
N ILE A 294 -13.43 25.09 26.12
CA ILE A 294 -14.50 24.13 26.37
C ILE A 294 -13.86 22.78 26.70
N ASP A 295 -14.07 22.31 27.93
CA ASP A 295 -13.58 21.01 28.38
C ASP A 295 -14.58 19.91 27.98
N LEU A 296 -14.28 19.18 26.90
CA LEU A 296 -15.07 18.02 26.48
C LEU A 296 -14.71 16.77 27.30
N PRO A 297 -15.67 15.86 27.58
CA PRO A 297 -17.08 15.87 27.16
C PRO A 297 -18.01 16.66 28.10
N ASN A 298 -17.50 17.24 29.19
CA ASN A 298 -18.31 17.86 30.24
C ASN A 298 -18.89 19.24 29.87
N VAL A 299 -18.45 19.81 28.74
CA VAL A 299 -18.87 21.12 28.19
C VAL A 299 -18.69 22.27 29.19
N ALA A 300 -17.74 22.15 30.12
CA ALA A 300 -17.44 23.22 31.04
C ALA A 300 -16.61 24.30 30.31
N ALA A 301 -17.13 25.53 30.25
CA ALA A 301 -16.39 26.65 29.70
C ALA A 301 -15.51 27.30 30.79
N ALA A 302 -14.19 27.27 30.59
CA ALA A 302 -13.22 27.92 31.45
C ALA A 302 -12.68 29.19 30.79
N ARG A 303 -12.71 30.32 31.50
CA ARG A 303 -12.16 31.58 31.00
C ARG A 303 -10.63 31.50 30.93
N VAL A 304 -10.05 31.82 29.77
CA VAL A 304 -8.62 31.69 29.49
C VAL A 304 -7.92 33.04 29.64
N ALA A 305 -8.25 33.99 28.75
CA ALA A 305 -7.58 35.29 28.69
C ALA A 305 -8.54 36.38 28.20
N SER A 306 -8.30 37.62 28.64
CA SER A 306 -8.81 38.81 27.98
C SER A 306 -7.67 39.58 27.38
N VAL A 307 -7.90 40.10 26.18
CA VAL A 307 -6.95 40.95 25.47
C VAL A 307 -7.61 42.33 25.35
N PRO A 308 -7.17 43.34 26.12
CA PRO A 308 -7.79 44.65 26.08
C PRO A 308 -7.45 45.40 24.78
N ASN A 309 -8.36 46.26 24.32
CA ASN A 309 -8.14 47.21 23.21
C ASN A 309 -7.92 46.59 21.81
N VAL A 310 -8.39 45.36 21.56
CA VAL A 310 -8.29 44.71 20.23
C VAL A 310 -9.49 44.96 19.31
N GLY A 311 -10.55 45.61 19.80
CA GLY A 311 -11.77 45.88 19.03
C GLY A 311 -12.75 44.70 19.03
N ASN A 312 -13.72 44.72 18.12
CA ASN A 312 -14.70 43.65 17.96
C ASN A 312 -14.14 42.50 17.10
N PHE A 313 -14.40 41.27 17.51
CA PHE A 313 -14.02 40.05 16.79
C PHE A 313 -15.16 39.64 15.85
N ALA A 314 -14.85 39.43 14.58
CA ALA A 314 -15.78 38.76 13.66
C ALA A 314 -15.66 37.24 13.74
N ASP A 315 -14.41 36.75 13.76
CA ASP A 315 -14.02 35.36 13.95
C ASP A 315 -12.54 35.30 14.38
N PHE A 316 -12.00 34.13 14.71
CA PHE A 316 -10.57 33.90 14.92
C PHE A 316 -10.18 32.50 14.48
N THR A 317 -8.89 32.29 14.24
CA THR A 317 -8.31 30.96 14.02
C THR A 317 -6.97 30.85 14.74
N PHE A 318 -6.47 29.63 14.94
CA PHE A 318 -5.14 29.39 15.47
C PHE A 318 -4.15 29.12 14.35
N GLY A 319 -2.96 29.73 14.44
CA GLY A 319 -1.81 29.28 13.66
C GLY A 319 -1.14 28.05 14.28
N PRO A 320 -0.10 27.53 13.63
CA PRO A 320 0.48 26.24 13.95
C PRO A 320 1.12 26.15 15.35
N ASP A 321 1.51 27.29 15.90
CA ASP A 321 2.14 27.43 17.21
C ASP A 321 1.13 27.71 18.33
N GLY A 322 -0.16 27.80 18.03
CA GLY A 322 -1.19 28.23 18.97
C GLY A 322 -1.39 29.74 19.04
N THR A 323 -0.68 30.53 18.24
CA THR A 323 -0.93 31.97 18.11
C THR A 323 -2.33 32.20 17.53
N VAL A 324 -3.11 33.09 18.14
CA VAL A 324 -4.43 33.47 17.63
C VAL A 324 -4.29 34.49 16.52
N TYR A 325 -5.01 34.30 15.42
CA TYR A 325 -5.11 35.26 14.35
C TYR A 325 -6.55 35.71 14.15
N THR A 326 -6.74 37.01 13.93
CA THR A 326 -8.06 37.61 13.73
C THR A 326 -7.98 38.86 12.84
N VAL A 327 -9.14 39.37 12.44
CA VAL A 327 -9.29 40.62 11.70
C VAL A 327 -10.19 41.55 12.50
N THR A 328 -9.71 42.77 12.74
CA THR A 328 -10.46 43.80 13.45
C THR A 328 -10.40 45.12 12.68
N GLU A 329 -10.94 46.19 13.27
CA GLU A 329 -10.85 47.54 12.71
C GLU A 329 -9.42 48.07 12.54
N MET A 330 -8.46 47.45 13.23
CA MET A 330 -7.04 47.77 13.13
C MET A 330 -6.31 46.99 12.03
N GLY A 331 -6.98 46.05 11.35
CA GLY A 331 -6.40 45.17 10.36
C GLY A 331 -6.24 43.73 10.86
N TRP A 332 -5.30 43.01 10.24
CA TRP A 332 -4.95 41.63 10.65
C TRP A 332 -4.11 41.67 11.91
N LEU A 333 -4.53 40.93 12.93
CA LEU A 333 -3.83 40.84 14.21
C LEU A 333 -3.34 39.42 14.44
N SER A 334 -2.14 39.29 15.00
CA SER A 334 -1.77 38.12 15.81
C SER A 334 -1.93 38.46 17.29
N ILE A 335 -2.34 37.49 18.08
CA ILE A 335 -2.58 37.59 19.52
C ILE A 335 -1.91 36.39 20.18
N ASP A 336 -1.07 36.67 21.16
CA ASP A 336 -0.51 35.65 22.05
C ASP A 336 -1.38 35.60 23.31
N LEU A 337 -1.98 34.43 23.58
CA LEU A 337 -2.89 34.25 24.71
C LEU A 337 -2.15 34.16 26.06
N GLU A 338 -0.88 33.78 26.06
CA GLU A 338 -0.05 33.69 27.26
C GLU A 338 0.40 35.09 27.71
N THR A 339 0.98 35.87 26.79
CA THR A 339 1.45 37.23 27.07
C THR A 339 0.31 38.27 27.06
N ARG A 340 -0.80 37.96 26.39
CA ARG A 340 -1.97 38.85 26.18
C ARG A 340 -1.64 40.11 25.39
N GLU A 341 -0.60 40.03 24.56
CA GLU A 341 -0.20 41.09 23.65
C GLU A 341 -0.69 40.78 22.23
N TYR A 342 -0.87 41.82 21.43
CA TYR A 342 -1.24 41.69 20.02
C TYR A 342 -0.24 42.44 19.14
N THR A 343 -0.04 41.93 17.92
CA THR A 343 0.75 42.58 16.87
C THR A 343 -0.13 42.83 15.65
N VAL A 344 -0.05 44.03 15.09
CA VAL A 344 -0.71 44.35 13.82
C VAL A 344 0.17 43.85 12.68
N LEU A 345 -0.30 42.86 11.93
CA LEU A 345 0.44 42.20 10.84
C LEU A 345 0.36 42.99 9.54
N ASN A 346 -0.77 43.67 9.29
CA ASN A 346 -0.95 44.53 8.13
C ASN A 346 -2.09 45.55 8.40
N ASP A 347 -1.84 46.81 8.07
CA ASP A 347 -2.84 47.89 8.11
C ASP A 347 -3.58 47.95 6.77
N MET A 348 -4.78 47.37 6.73
CA MET A 348 -5.57 47.23 5.52
C MET A 348 -6.48 48.45 5.30
N ALA A 349 -6.01 49.42 4.51
CA ALA A 349 -6.84 50.49 3.96
C ALA A 349 -7.78 50.05 2.80
N LYS A 350 -7.80 48.75 2.43
CA LYS A 350 -8.43 48.26 1.19
C LYS A 350 -9.50 47.17 1.33
N LEU A 351 -9.70 46.57 2.51
CA LEU A 351 -10.87 45.73 2.79
C LEU A 351 -11.60 46.29 4.01
N GLU A 352 -12.91 46.47 3.91
CA GLU A 352 -13.72 46.83 5.06
C GLU A 352 -13.82 45.60 5.99
N TRP A 353 -13.07 45.61 7.09
CA TRP A 353 -13.09 44.57 8.14
C TRP A 353 -14.51 44.17 8.60
N LYS A 354 -15.49 45.09 8.46
CA LYS A 354 -16.91 44.88 8.79
C LYS A 354 -17.57 43.77 7.96
N SER A 355 -16.92 43.32 6.90
CA SER A 355 -17.45 42.33 5.98
C SER A 355 -16.81 40.95 6.12
N MET A 356 -15.76 40.78 6.93
CA MET A 356 -15.18 39.45 7.17
C MET A 356 -16.05 38.67 8.16
N HIS A 357 -16.47 37.46 7.81
CA HIS A 357 -17.43 36.68 8.61
C HIS A 357 -16.86 35.37 9.18
N GLY A 358 -15.81 34.82 8.57
CA GLY A 358 -15.18 33.60 9.06
C GLY A 358 -13.68 33.56 8.79
N LEU A 359 -12.93 32.88 9.66
CA LEU A 359 -11.48 32.69 9.56
C LEU A 359 -11.07 31.25 9.85
N ALA A 360 -10.22 30.67 9.02
CA ALA A 360 -9.66 29.34 9.23
C ALA A 360 -8.22 29.27 8.73
N TYR A 361 -7.33 28.67 9.52
CA TYR A 361 -5.96 28.40 9.11
C TYR A 361 -5.89 27.09 8.31
N ALA A 362 -5.24 27.13 7.15
CA ALA A 362 -4.97 25.95 6.32
C ALA A 362 -3.71 26.17 5.49
N SER A 363 -2.83 25.17 5.44
CA SER A 363 -1.67 25.13 4.54
C SER A 363 -0.81 26.40 4.51
N GLY A 364 -0.51 27.01 5.67
CA GLY A 364 0.36 28.19 5.72
C GLY A 364 -0.36 29.52 5.45
N TYR A 365 -1.67 29.48 5.18
CA TYR A 365 -2.50 30.65 4.96
C TYR A 365 -3.62 30.74 5.99
N ILE A 366 -4.07 31.97 6.23
CA ILE A 366 -5.33 32.22 6.92
C ILE A 366 -6.37 32.56 5.86
N TYR A 367 -7.36 31.69 5.71
CA TYR A 367 -8.49 31.89 4.83
C TYR A 367 -9.57 32.66 5.56
N GLY A 368 -10.31 33.47 4.81
CA GLY A 368 -11.55 34.05 5.27
C GLY A 368 -12.42 34.52 4.13
N PHE A 369 -13.67 34.85 4.43
CA PHE A 369 -14.60 35.32 3.42
C PHE A 369 -15.36 36.58 3.84
N SER A 370 -15.74 37.34 2.80
CA SER A 370 -16.65 38.47 2.89
C SER A 370 -17.80 38.30 1.90
N GLY A 371 -19.02 38.10 2.41
CA GLY A 371 -20.14 37.64 1.60
C GLY A 371 -19.85 36.27 0.99
N PHE A 372 -19.56 36.23 -0.32
CA PHE A 372 -19.17 35.02 -1.05
C PHE A 372 -17.73 35.05 -1.60
N ASP A 373 -17.04 36.16 -1.37
CA ASP A 373 -15.68 36.37 -1.86
C ASP A 373 -14.70 35.84 -0.82
N PHE A 374 -13.91 34.84 -1.20
CA PHE A 374 -12.88 34.24 -0.36
C PHE A 374 -11.52 34.87 -0.62
N TYR A 375 -10.77 35.03 0.46
CA TYR A 375 -9.43 35.58 0.50
C TYR A 375 -8.53 34.66 1.32
N ARG A 376 -7.23 34.70 1.04
CA ARG A 376 -6.21 34.05 1.86
C ARG A 376 -5.14 35.05 2.23
N PHE A 377 -4.64 34.98 3.46
CA PHE A 377 -3.52 35.79 3.95
C PHE A 377 -2.30 34.89 4.12
N SER A 378 -1.21 35.21 3.41
CA SER A 378 0.07 34.54 3.58
C SER A 378 0.76 35.08 4.82
N LEU A 379 1.02 34.22 5.82
CA LEU A 379 1.78 34.61 7.00
C LEU A 379 3.22 34.99 6.65
N ALA A 380 3.84 34.25 5.72
CA ALA A 380 5.22 34.48 5.28
C ALA A 380 5.37 35.81 4.53
N LYS A 381 4.46 36.11 3.59
CA LYS A 381 4.54 37.32 2.75
C LYS A 381 3.83 38.53 3.36
N GLN A 382 3.04 38.33 4.42
CA GLN A 382 2.13 39.32 5.01
C GLN A 382 1.21 39.99 3.98
N GLN A 383 0.72 39.21 3.02
CA GLN A 383 -0.08 39.68 1.88
C GLN A 383 -1.42 38.96 1.81
N VAL A 384 -2.46 39.69 1.39
CA VAL A 384 -3.80 39.18 1.15
C VAL A 384 -3.99 38.93 -0.35
N GLU A 385 -4.50 37.76 -0.69
CA GLU A 385 -4.81 37.33 -2.06
C GLU A 385 -6.28 36.97 -2.18
N PHE A 386 -6.90 37.32 -3.31
CA PHE A 386 -8.26 36.89 -3.63
C PHE A 386 -8.23 35.46 -4.17
N VAL A 387 -9.02 34.57 -3.59
CA VAL A 387 -9.11 33.16 -3.99
C VAL A 387 -10.19 32.99 -5.06
N GLY A 388 -11.40 33.49 -4.80
CA GLY A 388 -12.52 33.32 -5.71
C GLY A 388 -13.87 33.61 -5.07
N ARG A 389 -14.93 33.56 -5.88
CA ARG A 389 -16.32 33.73 -5.43
C ARG A 389 -17.05 32.38 -5.43
N ILE A 390 -17.54 31.97 -4.26
CA ILE A 390 -18.30 30.73 -4.09
C ILE A 390 -19.76 30.92 -4.53
N LYS A 391 -20.33 29.88 -5.13
CA LYS A 391 -21.75 29.85 -5.54
C LYS A 391 -22.60 29.10 -4.52
N CYS A 392 -23.85 29.55 -4.33
CA CYS A 392 -24.86 28.77 -3.61
C CYS A 392 -25.05 27.40 -4.31
N PRO A 393 -25.39 26.33 -3.55
CA PRO A 393 -25.62 25.01 -4.13
C PRO A 393 -26.81 25.05 -5.11
N GLU A 394 -26.80 24.20 -6.13
CA GLU A 394 -27.89 24.14 -7.11
C GLU A 394 -29.24 23.82 -6.44
N GLY A 395 -30.30 24.51 -6.85
CA GLY A 395 -31.65 24.34 -6.29
C GLY A 395 -31.95 25.20 -5.06
N PHE A 396 -30.96 25.93 -4.52
CA PHE A 396 -31.17 26.92 -3.46
C PHE A 396 -31.35 28.33 -4.07
N GLY A 397 -32.22 29.14 -3.45
CA GLY A 397 -32.46 30.54 -3.84
C GLY A 397 -31.34 31.47 -3.36
N GLU A 398 -31.70 32.69 -2.92
CA GLU A 398 -30.73 33.56 -2.22
C GLU A 398 -30.26 32.89 -0.92
N CYS A 399 -28.97 32.58 -0.86
CA CYS A 399 -28.30 32.06 0.32
C CYS A 399 -27.29 33.07 0.86
N TYR A 400 -26.89 32.93 2.13
CA TYR A 400 -25.85 33.74 2.76
C TYR A 400 -25.03 32.86 3.70
N LEU A 401 -23.70 32.97 3.68
CA LEU A 401 -22.83 32.36 4.68
C LEU A 401 -22.93 33.15 5.99
N LEU A 402 -22.98 32.43 7.11
CA LEU A 402 -23.00 32.98 8.46
C LEU A 402 -21.59 32.99 9.05
N ASN A 403 -21.43 33.62 10.21
CA ASN A 403 -20.13 33.70 10.86
C ASN A 403 -19.60 32.30 11.25
N GLY A 404 -18.27 32.13 11.13
CA GLY A 404 -17.57 30.89 11.44
C GLY A 404 -17.10 30.18 10.17
N LEU A 405 -15.81 29.85 10.16
CA LEU A 405 -15.19 29.01 9.15
C LEU A 405 -14.29 28.01 9.86
N ALA A 406 -14.41 26.72 9.54
CA ALA A 406 -13.44 25.72 9.99
C ALA A 406 -12.79 25.05 8.79
N PHE A 407 -11.52 24.75 8.90
CA PHE A 407 -10.85 23.87 7.94
C PHE A 407 -11.00 22.42 8.41
N ASN A 408 -11.51 21.54 7.56
CA ASN A 408 -11.50 20.11 7.86
C ASN A 408 -10.20 19.50 7.32
N PRO A 409 -9.25 19.12 8.20
CA PRO A 409 -7.99 18.52 7.75
C PRO A 409 -8.17 17.14 7.09
N GLU A 410 -9.25 16.42 7.38
CA GLU A 410 -9.54 15.10 6.80
C GLU A 410 -9.75 15.21 5.28
N ASN A 411 -10.57 16.17 4.83
CA ASN A 411 -10.98 16.28 3.43
C ASN A 411 -10.55 17.58 2.76
N GLY A 412 -9.86 18.47 3.47
CA GLY A 412 -9.30 19.71 2.93
C GLY A 412 -10.34 20.75 2.54
N ARG A 413 -11.60 20.51 2.89
CA ARG A 413 -12.69 21.42 2.61
C ARG A 413 -12.92 22.31 3.82
N PHE A 414 -13.45 23.48 3.53
CA PHE A 414 -13.90 24.37 4.58
C PHE A 414 -15.33 24.02 4.96
N LEU A 415 -15.66 24.25 6.22
CA LEU A 415 -16.98 24.07 6.79
C LEU A 415 -17.47 25.41 7.29
N SER A 416 -18.72 25.72 7.00
CA SER A 416 -19.39 26.91 7.52
C SER A 416 -20.88 26.63 7.66
N THR A 417 -21.64 27.62 8.11
CA THR A 417 -23.10 27.54 8.13
C THR A 417 -23.71 28.53 7.17
N MET A 418 -24.82 28.13 6.55
CA MET A 418 -25.52 28.88 5.54
C MET A 418 -26.96 29.12 5.99
N ALA A 419 -27.47 30.34 5.80
CA ALA A 419 -28.88 30.67 5.96
C ALA A 419 -29.60 30.71 4.60
N LEU A 420 -30.83 30.21 4.58
CA LEU A 420 -31.72 30.18 3.42
C LEU A 420 -32.94 31.08 3.67
N GLY A 421 -32.78 32.39 3.46
CA GLY A 421 -33.87 33.34 3.72
C GLY A 421 -34.44 33.22 5.15
N SER A 422 -35.71 32.80 5.28
CA SER A 422 -36.44 32.64 6.55
C SER A 422 -36.46 31.21 7.12
N TYR A 423 -35.63 30.30 6.60
CA TYR A 423 -35.57 28.87 6.93
C TYR A 423 -34.32 28.49 7.77
N PRO A 424 -34.30 27.31 8.42
CA PRO A 424 -33.20 26.91 9.32
C PRO A 424 -31.84 26.96 8.63
N THR A 425 -30.83 27.22 9.45
CA THR A 425 -29.43 27.20 9.06
C THR A 425 -29.00 25.78 8.66
N SER A 426 -28.11 25.67 7.68
CA SER A 426 -27.55 24.40 7.23
C SER A 426 -26.03 24.40 7.38
N LEU A 427 -25.48 23.25 7.76
CA LEU A 427 -24.05 23.00 7.68
C LEU A 427 -23.68 22.72 6.23
N VAL A 428 -22.69 23.43 5.73
CA VAL A 428 -22.21 23.34 4.36
C VAL A 428 -20.72 23.01 4.33
N SER A 429 -20.33 22.27 3.29
CA SER A 429 -18.93 22.06 2.91
C SER A 429 -18.61 22.92 1.70
N ILE A 430 -17.46 23.59 1.75
CA ILE A 430 -16.98 24.53 0.75
C ILE A 430 -15.70 23.97 0.14
N ASP A 431 -15.72 23.85 -1.19
CA ASP A 431 -14.61 23.41 -2.01
C ASP A 431 -14.05 24.63 -2.74
N LEU A 432 -12.87 25.11 -2.32
CA LEU A 432 -12.27 26.32 -2.88
C LEU A 432 -11.63 26.07 -4.25
N ASP A 433 -11.24 24.84 -4.57
CA ASP A 433 -10.69 24.49 -5.89
C ASP A 433 -11.81 24.49 -6.94
N ALA A 434 -12.95 23.90 -6.61
CA ALA A 434 -14.13 23.91 -7.48
C ALA A 434 -14.94 25.22 -7.38
N LEU A 435 -14.67 26.05 -6.38
CA LEU A 435 -15.47 27.23 -6.00
C LEU A 435 -16.96 26.91 -5.80
N THR A 436 -17.25 25.78 -5.17
CA THR A 436 -18.62 25.29 -4.93
C THR A 436 -18.91 25.05 -3.47
N MET A 437 -20.20 24.97 -3.15
CA MET A 437 -20.70 24.67 -1.81
C MET A 437 -21.73 23.54 -1.88
N THR A 438 -21.66 22.63 -0.90
CA THR A 438 -22.57 21.47 -0.78
C THR A 438 -23.21 21.44 0.61
N GLU A 439 -24.54 21.31 0.68
CA GLU A 439 -25.23 21.09 1.95
C GLU A 439 -24.94 19.69 2.50
N LEU A 440 -24.51 19.62 3.77
CA LEU A 440 -24.29 18.35 4.46
C LEU A 440 -25.53 17.93 5.25
N MET A 441 -26.03 18.81 6.12
CA MET A 441 -27.19 18.58 6.98
C MET A 441 -27.76 19.91 7.52
N ALA A 442 -28.96 19.87 8.07
CA ALA A 442 -29.50 21.00 8.84
C ALA A 442 -28.63 21.26 10.09
N ALA A 443 -28.31 22.52 10.36
CA ALA A 443 -27.62 22.93 11.57
C ALA A 443 -28.59 22.94 12.76
N PRO A 444 -28.09 22.71 13.99
CA PRO A 444 -28.94 22.61 15.17
C PRO A 444 -29.63 23.91 15.58
N GLU A 445 -29.05 25.09 15.33
CA GLU A 445 -29.65 26.40 15.67
C GLU A 445 -29.13 27.60 14.84
N ALA A 446 -29.73 28.79 15.05
CA ALA A 446 -29.65 29.97 14.17
C ALA A 446 -28.32 30.76 14.20
N SER A 447 -27.36 30.34 15.00
CA SER A 447 -25.99 30.85 14.99
C SER A 447 -25.09 29.67 15.30
N CYS A 448 -24.39 29.11 14.31
CA CYS A 448 -23.58 27.92 14.52
C CYS A 448 -22.19 28.09 13.90
N SER A 449 -21.21 28.43 14.74
CA SER A 449 -19.81 28.21 14.40
C SER A 449 -19.52 26.73 14.55
N VAL A 450 -18.71 26.19 13.64
CA VAL A 450 -18.35 24.78 13.60
C VAL A 450 -16.84 24.66 13.75
N ALA A 451 -16.40 23.55 14.32
CA ALA A 451 -15.02 23.14 14.39
C ALA A 451 -14.91 21.71 13.84
N ALA A 452 -13.93 21.49 12.99
CA ALA A 452 -13.50 20.14 12.65
C ALA A 452 -12.49 19.69 13.72
N PRO A 453 -12.59 18.44 14.22
CA PRO A 453 -11.57 17.92 15.11
C PRO A 453 -10.20 17.91 14.41
N LEU A 454 -9.15 18.02 15.21
CA LEU A 454 -7.79 17.75 14.73
C LEU A 454 -7.71 16.30 14.23
N LEU A 455 -6.83 16.04 13.27
CA LEU A 455 -6.58 14.68 12.81
C LEU A 455 -6.12 13.83 13.99
N ASP A 456 -6.63 12.60 14.09
CA ASP A 456 -6.07 11.67 15.06
C ASP A 456 -4.61 11.38 14.66
N THR A 457 -3.71 11.57 15.61
CA THR A 457 -2.28 11.29 15.46
C THR A 457 -1.79 10.22 16.43
N VAL A 458 -2.68 9.69 17.27
CA VAL A 458 -2.36 8.67 18.26
C VAL A 458 -2.44 7.32 17.56
N ALA A 459 -1.32 6.62 17.50
CA ALA A 459 -1.29 5.26 16.98
C ALA A 459 -2.10 4.30 17.87
N PRO A 460 -2.75 3.27 17.28
CA PRO A 460 -3.35 2.23 18.07
C PRO A 460 -2.28 1.45 18.84
N GLY A 461 -2.71 0.69 19.84
CA GLY A 461 -1.82 -0.27 20.51
C GLY A 461 -1.21 -1.29 19.53
N THR A 462 -0.10 -1.93 19.93
CA THR A 462 0.43 -3.06 19.17
C THR A 462 -0.46 -4.30 19.30
N VAL A 463 -0.39 -5.21 18.32
CA VAL A 463 -0.99 -6.53 18.47
C VAL A 463 -0.38 -7.29 19.66
N THR A 464 -1.10 -8.26 20.20
CA THR A 464 -0.66 -9.10 21.31
C THR A 464 -0.91 -10.58 21.01
N ASP A 465 -0.40 -11.50 21.84
CA ASP A 465 -0.63 -12.95 21.71
C ASP A 465 -0.30 -13.55 20.32
N VAL A 466 0.75 -13.03 19.67
CA VAL A 466 1.22 -13.53 18.37
C VAL A 466 1.66 -15.00 18.48
N LYS A 467 1.21 -15.84 17.55
CA LYS A 467 1.44 -17.29 17.51
C LYS A 467 1.48 -17.83 16.09
N VAL A 468 2.16 -18.96 15.91
CA VAL A 468 2.01 -19.80 14.71
C VAL A 468 0.77 -20.66 14.89
N VAL A 469 -0.21 -20.52 14.00
CA VAL A 469 -1.38 -21.41 13.92
C VAL A 469 -0.94 -22.73 13.31
N ASP A 470 -0.27 -22.68 12.16
CA ASP A 470 0.40 -23.82 11.51
C ASP A 470 1.52 -23.33 10.58
N LYS A 471 2.37 -24.25 10.10
CA LYS A 471 3.43 -23.93 9.13
C LYS A 471 3.84 -25.13 8.28
N GLY A 472 4.18 -24.86 7.03
CA GLY A 472 4.79 -25.84 6.14
C GLY A 472 6.21 -25.47 5.76
N CYS A 473 6.72 -26.08 4.69
CA CYS A 473 8.06 -25.77 4.23
C CYS A 473 8.14 -24.47 3.43
N ASN A 474 7.06 -24.02 2.81
CA ASN A 474 7.03 -22.78 2.02
C ASN A 474 5.92 -21.80 2.43
N TRP A 475 5.37 -21.95 3.63
CA TRP A 475 4.30 -21.10 4.13
C TRP A 475 4.24 -21.09 5.66
N VAL A 476 3.61 -20.06 6.22
CA VAL A 476 3.30 -19.89 7.64
C VAL A 476 1.89 -19.31 7.78
N ASP A 477 1.11 -19.83 8.73
CA ASP A 477 -0.15 -19.25 9.19
C ASP A 477 0.07 -18.61 10.58
N LEU A 478 -0.09 -17.30 10.67
CA LEU A 478 0.10 -16.52 11.89
C LEU A 478 -1.25 -16.06 12.45
N GLY A 479 -1.38 -16.06 13.78
CA GLY A 479 -2.51 -15.48 14.48
C GLY A 479 -2.07 -14.57 15.63
N TRP A 480 -2.91 -13.62 16.03
CA TRP A 480 -2.66 -12.69 17.13
C TRP A 480 -3.98 -12.22 17.77
N LYS A 481 -3.89 -11.22 18.64
CA LYS A 481 -5.00 -10.46 19.21
C LYS A 481 -4.85 -8.99 18.86
N ASN A 482 -5.90 -8.41 18.27
CA ASN A 482 -5.93 -6.99 17.91
C ASN A 482 -5.91 -6.07 19.15
N PRO A 483 -5.38 -4.84 19.03
CA PRO A 483 -5.41 -3.87 20.11
C PRO A 483 -6.84 -3.49 20.51
N ASP A 484 -7.03 -3.12 21.78
CA ASP A 484 -8.30 -2.60 22.30
C ASP A 484 -8.38 -1.10 21.99
N ASP A 485 -8.58 -0.80 20.71
CA ASP A 485 -8.76 0.56 20.19
C ASP A 485 -10.09 0.69 19.43
N VAL A 486 -10.76 1.82 19.61
CA VAL A 486 -12.11 2.04 19.07
C VAL A 486 -12.09 2.29 17.56
N ASP A 487 -10.97 2.78 17.05
CA ASP A 487 -10.73 3.08 15.64
C ASP A 487 -9.75 2.13 14.96
N PHE A 488 -9.32 1.05 15.64
CA PHE A 488 -8.51 0.01 15.01
C PHE A 488 -9.19 -0.52 13.74
N MET A 489 -8.42 -0.59 12.65
CA MET A 489 -8.91 -0.92 11.32
C MET A 489 -8.38 -2.26 10.81
N TYR A 490 -7.06 -2.43 10.74
CA TYR A 490 -6.42 -3.63 10.20
C TYR A 490 -4.96 -3.76 10.68
N THR A 491 -4.31 -4.85 10.30
CA THR A 491 -2.87 -5.05 10.53
C THR A 491 -2.11 -5.25 9.23
N TRP A 492 -0.85 -4.83 9.23
CA TRP A 492 0.12 -5.16 8.20
C TRP A 492 1.17 -6.10 8.75
N ILE A 493 1.54 -7.06 7.91
CA ILE A 493 2.59 -8.04 8.20
C ILE A 493 3.64 -7.91 7.11
N ARG A 494 4.90 -7.76 7.52
CA ARG A 494 6.07 -7.70 6.66
C ARG A 494 7.10 -8.72 7.12
N TRP A 495 7.82 -9.34 6.20
CA TRP A 495 8.93 -10.23 6.51
C TRP A 495 10.06 -10.06 5.50
N GLY A 496 11.26 -10.49 5.88
CA GLY A 496 12.46 -10.27 5.07
C GLY A 496 13.24 -9.02 5.48
N ASP A 497 14.22 -8.64 4.67
CA ASP A 497 15.16 -7.52 4.88
C ASP A 497 14.58 -6.14 4.52
N GLY A 498 13.26 -6.07 4.27
CA GLY A 498 12.56 -4.82 3.99
C GLY A 498 12.13 -4.66 2.53
N SER A 499 12.57 -5.56 1.64
CA SER A 499 12.38 -5.44 0.20
C SER A 499 11.02 -5.90 -0.36
N GLN A 500 10.24 -6.86 0.20
CA GLN A 500 8.92 -7.23 -0.38
C GLN A 500 7.81 -7.77 0.57
N GLU A 501 6.60 -7.82 0.00
CA GLU A 501 5.24 -8.23 0.43
C GLU A 501 4.73 -7.74 1.79
N VAL A 502 3.87 -6.71 1.72
CA VAL A 502 2.99 -6.32 2.83
C VAL A 502 1.68 -7.09 2.67
N VAL A 503 1.37 -7.97 3.60
CA VAL A 503 0.03 -8.58 3.65
C VAL A 503 -0.83 -7.79 4.61
N SER A 504 -1.99 -7.36 4.11
CA SER A 504 -3.02 -6.73 4.93
C SER A 504 -3.95 -7.79 5.50
N ALA A 505 -4.04 -7.85 6.83
CA ALA A 505 -4.98 -8.70 7.52
C ALA A 505 -6.05 -7.85 8.22
N PHE A 506 -7.28 -7.99 7.73
CA PHE A 506 -8.49 -7.41 8.32
C PHE A 506 -9.06 -8.26 9.47
N PHE A 507 -8.48 -9.44 9.67
CA PHE A 507 -8.79 -10.35 10.77
C PHE A 507 -7.56 -10.50 11.68
N ASP A 508 -7.68 -11.32 12.71
CA ASP A 508 -6.65 -11.59 13.72
C ASP A 508 -5.70 -12.74 13.32
N SER A 509 -5.60 -13.03 12.02
CA SER A 509 -4.70 -14.02 11.43
C SER A 509 -4.37 -13.73 9.97
N VAL A 510 -3.26 -14.29 9.49
CA VAL A 510 -2.83 -14.20 8.09
C VAL A 510 -2.10 -15.47 7.65
N PHE A 511 -2.37 -15.86 6.40
CA PHE A 511 -1.67 -16.94 5.72
C PHE A 511 -0.61 -16.36 4.77
N ILE A 512 0.64 -16.80 4.89
CA ILE A 512 1.78 -16.29 4.13
C ILE A 512 2.44 -17.43 3.37
N GLU A 513 2.62 -17.29 2.06
CA GLU A 513 3.16 -18.29 1.14
C GLU A 513 4.47 -17.83 0.48
N GLY A 514 5.05 -18.66 -0.38
CA GLY A 514 6.25 -18.30 -1.15
C GLY A 514 7.55 -18.27 -0.32
N LEU A 515 7.52 -18.83 0.89
CA LEU A 515 8.66 -18.84 1.79
C LEU A 515 9.66 -19.94 1.40
N ALA A 516 10.93 -19.72 1.68
CA ALA A 516 11.97 -20.71 1.47
C ALA A 516 11.90 -21.80 2.57
N PRO A 517 12.15 -23.09 2.24
CA PRO A 517 12.24 -24.18 3.20
C PRO A 517 13.33 -24.01 4.23
N ASN A 518 13.09 -24.50 5.45
CA ASN A 518 14.03 -24.47 6.59
C ASN A 518 14.71 -23.11 6.79
N THR A 519 13.95 -22.04 6.55
CA THR A 519 14.46 -20.68 6.56
C THR A 519 13.80 -19.92 7.70
N LYS A 520 14.61 -19.21 8.47
CA LYS A 520 14.14 -18.39 9.59
C LYS A 520 13.68 -17.04 9.03
N TYR A 521 12.42 -16.72 9.28
CA TYR A 521 11.79 -15.44 8.97
C TYR A 521 11.51 -14.65 10.25
N SER A 522 11.64 -13.34 10.14
CA SER A 522 11.25 -12.37 11.18
C SER A 522 10.11 -11.53 10.63
N PHE A 523 8.91 -11.70 11.19
CA PHE A 523 7.70 -11.00 10.79
C PHE A 523 7.50 -9.77 11.68
N LEU A 524 7.40 -8.58 11.10
CA LEU A 524 6.97 -7.36 11.79
C LEU A 524 5.47 -7.17 11.54
N ILE A 525 4.71 -7.09 12.64
CA ILE A 525 3.24 -6.94 12.62
C ILE A 525 2.87 -5.57 13.21
N ASN A 526 2.37 -4.67 12.38
CA ASN A 526 1.91 -3.33 12.79
C ASN A 526 0.39 -3.27 12.75
N ALA A 527 -0.20 -2.53 13.70
CA ALA A 527 -1.63 -2.23 13.73
C ALA A 527 -1.88 -0.82 13.19
N PHE A 528 -2.99 -0.67 12.48
CA PHE A 528 -3.43 0.58 11.87
C PHE A 528 -4.82 0.94 12.37
N ASP A 529 -5.03 2.21 12.66
CA ASP A 529 -6.36 2.78 12.86
C ASP A 529 -6.96 3.28 11.53
N MET A 530 -8.17 3.83 11.60
CA MET A 530 -8.89 4.35 10.44
C MET A 530 -8.27 5.63 9.87
N GLU A 531 -7.47 6.34 10.66
CA GLU A 531 -6.75 7.57 10.31
C GLU A 531 -5.36 7.27 9.72
N GLY A 532 -4.91 6.02 9.78
CA GLY A 532 -3.64 5.54 9.24
C GLY A 532 -2.45 5.75 10.18
N ASN A 533 -2.67 6.00 11.48
CA ASN A 533 -1.61 5.92 12.47
C ASN A 533 -1.17 4.47 12.66
N VAL A 534 0.13 4.29 12.91
CA VAL A 534 0.78 2.99 12.90
C VAL A 534 1.38 2.72 14.25
N SER A 535 1.06 1.57 14.85
CA SER A 535 1.70 1.15 16.09
C SER A 535 3.18 0.81 15.90
N ASP A 536 3.98 0.85 16.98
CA ASP A 536 5.41 0.46 16.97
C ASP A 536 5.65 -0.94 16.39
N GLY A 537 4.61 -1.79 16.41
CA GLY A 537 4.61 -3.14 15.89
C GLY A 537 5.23 -4.18 16.83
N VAL A 538 5.03 -5.45 16.50
CA VAL A 538 5.63 -6.59 17.19
C VAL A 538 6.39 -7.44 16.19
N THR A 539 7.65 -7.73 16.50
CA THR A 539 8.45 -8.70 15.75
C THR A 539 8.22 -10.12 16.27
N PHE A 540 7.99 -11.06 15.37
CA PHE A 540 7.79 -12.47 15.69
C PHE A 540 8.58 -13.36 14.73
N GLU A 541 9.40 -14.26 15.27
CA GLU A 541 10.27 -15.12 14.45
C GLU A 541 9.66 -16.51 14.25
N VAL A 542 9.68 -16.99 13.02
CA VAL A 542 9.25 -18.35 12.65
C VAL A 542 10.23 -18.96 11.67
N THR A 543 10.62 -20.21 11.90
CA THR A 543 11.37 -21.00 10.92
C THR A 543 10.41 -21.91 10.17
N THR A 544 10.37 -21.83 8.84
CA THR A 544 9.61 -22.78 8.01
C THR A 544 10.13 -24.21 8.21
N SER A 545 9.31 -25.20 7.89
CA SER A 545 9.70 -26.60 8.00
C SER A 545 10.65 -27.02 6.86
N ASP A 546 11.34 -28.15 7.02
CA ASP A 546 12.00 -28.80 5.87
C ASP A 546 10.91 -29.28 4.89
N CYS A 547 11.15 -29.14 3.57
CA CYS A 547 10.26 -29.80 2.61
C CYS A 547 10.49 -31.31 2.70
N PRO A 548 9.42 -32.12 2.73
CA PRO A 548 9.60 -33.56 2.73
C PRO A 548 10.24 -34.01 1.41
N ALA A 549 11.22 -34.91 1.50
CA ALA A 549 11.91 -35.42 0.34
C ALA A 549 11.08 -36.53 -0.32
N PHE A 550 10.26 -36.16 -1.31
CA PHE A 550 9.33 -37.08 -1.94
C PHE A 550 9.90 -37.84 -3.13
N GLY A 551 11.12 -37.55 -3.59
CA GLY A 551 11.67 -38.13 -4.82
C GLY A 551 11.00 -37.62 -6.10
N ASN A 552 11.48 -38.01 -7.27
CA ASN A 552 10.98 -37.51 -8.55
C ASN A 552 9.64 -38.17 -8.95
N PRO A 553 8.53 -37.43 -9.08
CA PRO A 553 7.24 -37.98 -9.48
C PRO A 553 7.08 -38.17 -11.00
N GLY A 554 8.01 -37.70 -11.81
CA GLY A 554 7.86 -37.58 -13.27
C GLY A 554 7.40 -36.18 -13.68
N ALA A 555 7.26 -35.93 -14.98
CA ALA A 555 6.82 -34.63 -15.48
C ALA A 555 5.31 -34.47 -15.31
N MET A 556 4.88 -33.47 -14.55
CA MET A 556 3.47 -33.21 -14.26
C MET A 556 2.80 -32.44 -15.39
N TYR A 557 1.59 -32.87 -15.74
CA TYR A 557 0.71 -32.15 -16.65
C TYR A 557 -0.63 -31.91 -16.00
N VAL A 558 -1.23 -30.77 -16.30
CA VAL A 558 -2.56 -30.40 -15.81
C VAL A 558 -3.43 -29.91 -16.96
N VAL A 559 -4.72 -30.17 -16.86
CA VAL A 559 -5.73 -29.60 -17.75
C VAL A 559 -6.57 -28.60 -16.95
N SER A 560 -6.76 -27.42 -17.52
CA SER A 560 -7.62 -26.39 -16.96
C SER A 560 -8.81 -26.06 -17.86
N GLY A 561 -9.87 -25.54 -17.25
CA GLY A 561 -11.06 -25.06 -17.92
C GLY A 561 -12.29 -25.93 -17.66
N THR A 562 -13.11 -25.52 -16.70
CA THR A 562 -14.43 -26.13 -16.48
C THR A 562 -15.47 -25.70 -17.50
N LYS A 563 -16.65 -26.31 -17.41
CA LYS A 563 -17.83 -26.07 -18.24
C LYS A 563 -18.19 -24.58 -18.25
N PRO A 564 -18.45 -23.94 -19.41
CA PRO A 564 -18.47 -24.47 -20.78
C PRO A 564 -17.21 -24.09 -21.60
N TYR A 565 -16.08 -23.88 -20.93
CA TYR A 565 -14.83 -23.39 -21.53
C TYR A 565 -14.03 -24.50 -22.19
N ASN A 566 -13.05 -24.10 -23.01
CA ASN A 566 -12.14 -25.04 -23.65
C ASN A 566 -11.11 -25.55 -22.64
N GLY A 567 -10.72 -26.82 -22.77
CA GLY A 567 -9.61 -27.40 -22.03
C GLY A 567 -8.25 -26.91 -22.55
N TYR A 568 -7.38 -26.49 -21.63
CA TYR A 568 -6.00 -26.10 -21.93
C TYR A 568 -5.03 -27.01 -21.21
N LEU A 569 -4.00 -27.47 -21.91
CA LEU A 569 -2.96 -28.33 -21.36
C LEU A 569 -1.75 -27.50 -20.92
N TYR A 570 -1.27 -27.74 -19.71
CA TYR A 570 -0.06 -27.12 -19.16
C TYR A 570 0.93 -28.19 -18.70
N ALA A 571 2.22 -27.91 -18.91
CA ALA A 571 3.32 -28.62 -18.26
C ALA A 571 3.70 -27.87 -16.99
N VAL A 572 3.90 -28.57 -15.89
CA VAL A 572 4.22 -27.99 -14.58
C VAL A 572 5.64 -28.36 -14.18
N ASP A 573 6.43 -27.34 -13.83
CA ASP A 573 7.71 -27.50 -13.16
C ASP A 573 7.48 -27.51 -11.64
N LEU A 574 7.74 -28.66 -11.02
CA LEU A 574 7.54 -28.86 -9.58
C LEU A 574 8.65 -28.27 -8.71
N GLU A 575 9.76 -27.79 -9.28
CA GLU A 575 10.80 -27.10 -8.52
C GLU A 575 10.47 -25.61 -8.39
N THR A 576 9.96 -25.01 -9.48
CA THR A 576 9.67 -23.57 -9.55
C THR A 576 8.18 -23.22 -9.39
N MET A 577 7.29 -24.22 -9.38
CA MET A 577 5.83 -24.10 -9.48
C MET A 577 5.35 -23.38 -10.76
N ALA A 578 6.22 -23.20 -11.75
CA ALA A 578 5.86 -22.57 -13.01
C ALA A 578 4.98 -23.51 -13.85
N ALA A 579 3.91 -22.97 -14.44
CA ALA A 579 3.09 -23.67 -15.40
C ALA A 579 3.26 -23.08 -16.80
N THR A 580 3.69 -23.91 -17.76
CA THR A 580 3.88 -23.52 -19.16
C THR A 580 2.71 -24.02 -19.99
N LEU A 581 2.01 -23.12 -20.68
CA LEU A 581 0.94 -23.49 -21.60
C LEU A 581 1.52 -24.30 -22.78
N VAL A 582 1.06 -25.55 -22.92
CA VAL A 582 1.36 -26.39 -24.08
C VAL A 582 0.44 -26.02 -25.24
N GLY A 583 -0.84 -25.86 -24.96
CA GLY A 583 -1.81 -25.41 -25.96
C GLY A 583 -3.27 -25.66 -25.59
N ASN A 584 -4.15 -25.22 -26.49
CA ASN A 584 -5.59 -25.41 -26.40
C ASN A 584 -5.97 -26.78 -27.01
N LEU A 585 -6.67 -27.62 -26.24
CA LEU A 585 -7.12 -28.95 -26.70
C LEU A 585 -8.22 -28.88 -27.77
N GLY A 586 -8.95 -27.75 -27.85
CA GLY A 586 -10.12 -27.59 -28.72
C GLY A 586 -11.35 -28.38 -28.25
N LEU A 587 -11.28 -28.96 -27.05
CA LEU A 587 -12.33 -29.74 -26.40
C LEU A 587 -12.94 -28.96 -25.25
N LYS A 588 -14.19 -29.27 -24.89
CA LYS A 588 -14.90 -28.68 -23.74
C LYS A 588 -15.30 -29.75 -22.75
N GLU A 589 -15.51 -29.35 -21.50
CA GLU A 589 -15.85 -30.27 -20.39
C GLU A 589 -14.86 -31.44 -20.32
N VAL A 590 -13.57 -31.10 -20.18
CA VAL A 590 -12.49 -32.08 -20.05
C VAL A 590 -12.24 -32.31 -18.57
N ASP A 591 -12.82 -33.38 -18.02
CA ASP A 591 -12.80 -33.64 -16.57
C ASP A 591 -11.73 -34.67 -16.17
N GLY A 592 -11.36 -35.61 -17.05
CA GLY A 592 -10.37 -36.66 -16.74
C GLY A 592 -9.21 -36.72 -17.75
N MET A 593 -8.00 -36.99 -17.24
CA MET A 593 -6.77 -37.17 -18.00
C MET A 593 -5.98 -38.36 -17.46
N ALA A 594 -5.38 -39.17 -18.33
CA ALA A 594 -4.46 -40.23 -17.93
C ALA A 594 -3.30 -40.40 -18.91
N ILE A 595 -2.10 -40.62 -18.39
CA ILE A 595 -0.87 -40.85 -19.14
C ILE A 595 -0.34 -42.25 -18.80
N ASN A 596 -0.14 -43.09 -19.82
CA ASN A 596 0.40 -44.43 -19.58
C ASN A 596 1.94 -44.43 -19.48
N GLY A 597 2.52 -45.56 -19.09
CA GLY A 597 3.98 -45.74 -18.99
C GLY A 597 4.74 -45.66 -20.32
N ALA A 598 4.05 -45.57 -21.47
CA ALA A 598 4.66 -45.31 -22.77
C ALA A 598 4.61 -43.82 -23.16
N GLY A 599 4.06 -42.96 -22.30
CA GLY A 599 3.91 -41.52 -22.53
C GLY A 599 2.72 -41.13 -23.40
N GLU A 600 1.76 -42.03 -23.59
CA GLU A 600 0.53 -41.71 -24.32
C GLU A 600 -0.50 -41.08 -23.37
N MET A 601 -0.89 -39.85 -23.69
CA MET A 601 -1.90 -39.09 -22.95
C MET A 601 -3.29 -39.26 -23.56
N TYR A 602 -4.28 -39.50 -22.71
CA TYR A 602 -5.69 -39.60 -23.08
C TYR A 602 -6.52 -38.66 -22.22
N VAL A 603 -7.53 -38.04 -22.82
CA VAL A 603 -8.53 -37.19 -22.16
C VAL A 603 -9.93 -37.56 -22.64
N VAL A 604 -10.96 -37.22 -21.87
CA VAL A 604 -12.37 -37.35 -22.31
C VAL A 604 -13.01 -35.97 -22.41
N SER A 605 -13.76 -35.73 -23.49
CA SER A 605 -14.71 -34.61 -23.54
C SER A 605 -16.10 -35.12 -23.18
N ASN A 606 -16.72 -34.52 -22.18
CA ASN A 606 -18.07 -34.90 -21.75
C ASN A 606 -19.19 -34.31 -22.61
N VAL A 607 -18.86 -33.43 -23.57
CA VAL A 607 -19.81 -32.88 -24.54
C VAL A 607 -20.27 -33.96 -25.53
N ASP A 608 -19.31 -34.68 -26.12
CA ASP A 608 -19.58 -35.76 -27.08
C ASP A 608 -19.42 -37.16 -26.45
N LYS A 609 -18.80 -37.24 -25.28
CA LYS A 609 -18.45 -38.49 -24.56
C LYS A 609 -17.46 -39.31 -25.37
N HIS A 610 -16.45 -38.66 -25.98
CA HIS A 610 -15.38 -39.34 -26.70
C HIS A 610 -14.09 -39.36 -25.88
N LEU A 611 -13.34 -40.45 -26.04
CA LEU A 611 -11.94 -40.54 -25.64
C LEU A 611 -11.09 -39.93 -26.75
N TYR A 612 -10.14 -39.09 -26.36
CA TYR A 612 -9.18 -38.45 -27.26
C TYR A 612 -7.77 -38.78 -26.84
N LYS A 613 -6.91 -39.07 -27.82
CA LYS A 613 -5.47 -39.13 -27.62
C LYS A 613 -4.86 -37.75 -27.84
N VAL A 614 -3.99 -37.32 -26.93
CA VAL A 614 -3.37 -35.99 -26.96
C VAL A 614 -1.89 -36.12 -27.33
N ASN A 615 -1.44 -35.31 -28.29
CA ASN A 615 -0.01 -35.07 -28.48
C ASN A 615 0.47 -34.13 -27.36
N ILE A 616 1.31 -34.65 -26.48
CA ILE A 616 1.75 -33.96 -25.26
C ILE A 616 2.63 -32.73 -25.52
N GLU A 617 3.27 -32.64 -26.70
CA GLU A 617 4.13 -31.51 -27.07
C GLU A 617 3.35 -30.36 -27.70
N THR A 618 2.22 -30.65 -28.36
CA THR A 618 1.48 -29.66 -29.15
C THR A 618 0.03 -29.47 -28.71
N ALA A 619 -0.43 -30.18 -27.68
CA ALA A 619 -1.83 -30.26 -27.24
C ALA A 619 -2.84 -30.67 -28.34
N LYS A 620 -2.37 -31.28 -29.44
CA LYS A 620 -3.26 -31.66 -30.55
C LYS A 620 -3.98 -32.97 -30.23
N VAL A 621 -5.30 -32.97 -30.37
CA VAL A 621 -6.14 -34.14 -30.07
C VAL A 621 -6.45 -34.98 -31.31
N THR A 622 -6.59 -36.30 -31.14
CA THR A 622 -7.08 -37.27 -32.12
C THR A 622 -8.20 -38.08 -31.48
N ASP A 623 -9.38 -38.09 -32.11
CA ASP A 623 -10.52 -38.89 -31.64
C ASP A 623 -10.21 -40.39 -31.70
N VAL A 624 -10.45 -41.09 -30.59
CA VAL A 624 -10.31 -42.55 -30.47
C VAL A 624 -11.67 -43.23 -30.62
N GLY A 625 -12.70 -42.69 -29.98
CA GLY A 625 -14.07 -43.21 -30.05
C GLY A 625 -14.93 -42.91 -28.83
N ASN A 626 -16.21 -43.25 -28.94
CA ASN A 626 -17.22 -42.90 -27.95
C ASN A 626 -17.18 -43.83 -26.74
N VAL A 627 -17.09 -43.26 -25.53
CA VAL A 627 -17.11 -43.98 -24.25
C VAL A 627 -18.53 -44.29 -23.77
N GLY A 628 -19.53 -43.60 -24.32
CA GLY A 628 -20.97 -43.85 -24.11
C GLY A 628 -21.56 -43.19 -22.86
N ARG A 629 -20.74 -42.61 -21.98
CA ARG A 629 -21.14 -42.16 -20.64
C ARG A 629 -20.38 -40.92 -20.21
N HIS A 630 -20.87 -40.25 -19.17
CA HIS A 630 -20.18 -39.14 -18.53
C HIS A 630 -19.04 -39.70 -17.65
N VAL A 631 -17.83 -39.20 -17.85
CA VAL A 631 -16.60 -39.61 -17.15
C VAL A 631 -16.15 -38.46 -16.27
N TYR A 632 -15.88 -38.74 -15.00
CA TYR A 632 -15.36 -37.73 -14.07
C TYR A 632 -13.85 -37.70 -14.04
N ASP A 633 -13.22 -38.87 -14.08
CA ASP A 633 -11.76 -38.97 -14.01
C ASP A 633 -11.27 -40.24 -14.70
N LEU A 634 -9.99 -40.24 -15.08
CA LEU A 634 -9.29 -41.33 -15.75
C LEU A 634 -8.06 -41.75 -14.97
N GLY A 635 -7.69 -43.02 -15.05
CA GLY A 635 -6.41 -43.48 -14.49
C GLY A 635 -5.95 -44.78 -15.12
N PHE A 636 -4.64 -44.90 -15.33
CA PHE A 636 -4.02 -46.17 -15.71
C PHE A 636 -3.63 -46.97 -14.48
N ASP A 637 -3.90 -48.27 -14.50
CA ASP A 637 -3.23 -49.20 -13.59
C ASP A 637 -1.79 -49.50 -14.05
N PHE A 638 -1.06 -50.25 -13.23
CA PHE A 638 0.34 -50.62 -13.52
C PHE A 638 0.49 -51.67 -14.63
N GLU A 639 -0.61 -52.27 -15.09
CA GLU A 639 -0.63 -53.17 -16.25
C GLU A 639 -0.93 -52.41 -17.55
N GLY A 640 -1.19 -51.10 -17.48
CA GLY A 640 -1.48 -50.25 -18.63
C GLY A 640 -2.94 -50.29 -19.07
N VAL A 641 -3.86 -50.77 -18.23
CA VAL A 641 -5.30 -50.75 -18.50
C VAL A 641 -5.86 -49.38 -18.10
N LEU A 642 -6.57 -48.73 -19.04
CA LEU A 642 -7.24 -47.46 -18.77
C LEU A 642 -8.55 -47.70 -18.03
N TYR A 643 -8.72 -47.04 -16.89
CA TYR A 643 -9.95 -46.99 -16.13
C TYR A 643 -10.57 -45.60 -16.17
N ALA A 644 -11.89 -45.57 -16.02
CA ALA A 644 -12.68 -44.37 -15.88
C ALA A 644 -13.64 -44.51 -14.72
N LEU A 645 -13.72 -43.48 -13.89
CA LEU A 645 -14.80 -43.31 -12.94
C LEU A 645 -15.96 -42.59 -13.65
N ALA A 646 -17.08 -43.28 -13.83
CA ALA A 646 -18.12 -42.82 -14.75
C ALA A 646 -19.54 -43.17 -14.30
N LYS A 647 -20.53 -42.47 -14.86
CA LYS A 647 -21.95 -42.72 -14.60
C LYS A 647 -22.40 -44.09 -15.10
N VAL A 648 -23.18 -44.77 -14.26
CA VAL A 648 -23.93 -45.97 -14.61
C VAL A 648 -25.16 -45.59 -15.42
N ASP A 649 -25.46 -46.37 -16.46
CA ASP A 649 -26.59 -46.13 -17.35
C ASP A 649 -27.94 -46.23 -16.60
N GLY A 650 -28.79 -45.20 -16.73
CA GLY A 650 -30.15 -45.20 -16.17
C GLY A 650 -30.24 -44.90 -14.67
N GLY A 651 -29.15 -44.49 -14.00
CA GLY A 651 -29.12 -44.12 -12.59
C GLY A 651 -28.23 -42.90 -12.29
N GLY A 652 -28.25 -42.44 -11.04
CA GLY A 652 -27.38 -41.36 -10.53
C GLY A 652 -26.08 -41.87 -9.90
N ALA A 653 -25.78 -43.16 -9.99
CA ALA A 653 -24.62 -43.77 -9.34
C ALA A 653 -23.37 -43.77 -10.24
N LEU A 654 -22.21 -43.81 -9.59
CA LEU A 654 -20.89 -43.94 -10.21
C LEU A 654 -20.33 -45.35 -10.04
N ASP A 655 -19.53 -45.80 -11.01
CA ASP A 655 -18.79 -47.07 -10.94
C ASP A 655 -17.53 -46.98 -11.81
N LEU A 656 -16.66 -47.98 -11.69
CA LEU A 656 -15.45 -48.09 -12.49
C LEU A 656 -15.71 -48.83 -13.80
N PHE A 657 -15.14 -48.30 -14.87
CA PHE A 657 -15.16 -48.86 -16.22
C PHE A 657 -13.74 -49.00 -16.73
N THR A 658 -13.44 -50.07 -17.46
CA THR A 658 -12.24 -50.12 -18.30
C THR A 658 -12.55 -49.53 -19.66
N ILE A 659 -11.63 -48.79 -20.26
CA ILE A 659 -11.75 -48.22 -21.59
C ILE A 659 -10.71 -48.86 -22.51
N ASP A 660 -11.17 -49.35 -23.66
CA ASP A 660 -10.29 -49.80 -24.73
C ASP A 660 -9.66 -48.60 -25.45
N THR A 661 -8.34 -48.46 -25.38
CA THR A 661 -7.60 -47.29 -25.92
C THR A 661 -7.50 -47.26 -27.44
N ALA A 662 -7.94 -48.32 -28.14
CA ALA A 662 -7.99 -48.38 -29.60
C ALA A 662 -9.36 -47.98 -30.17
N THR A 663 -10.43 -48.14 -29.38
CA THR A 663 -11.82 -47.98 -29.85
C THR A 663 -12.66 -47.02 -29.02
N GLY A 664 -12.22 -46.65 -27.82
CA GLY A 664 -12.97 -45.87 -26.85
C GLY A 664 -14.07 -46.66 -26.12
N ALA A 665 -14.26 -47.95 -26.43
CA ALA A 665 -15.32 -48.76 -25.85
C ALA A 665 -15.14 -48.95 -24.33
N SER A 666 -16.16 -48.61 -23.55
CA SER A 666 -16.16 -48.79 -22.09
C SER A 666 -16.82 -50.10 -21.64
N THR A 667 -16.23 -50.78 -20.66
CA THR A 667 -16.76 -52.02 -20.05
C THR A 667 -16.86 -51.86 -18.54
N ARG A 668 -18.06 -52.05 -17.97
CA ARG A 668 -18.33 -51.89 -16.53
C ARG A 668 -17.66 -52.98 -15.70
N LYS A 669 -17.02 -52.61 -14.58
CA LYS A 669 -16.40 -53.57 -13.64
C LYS A 669 -17.33 -54.04 -12.51
N GLN A 670 -18.45 -53.34 -12.27
CA GLN A 670 -19.48 -53.69 -11.25
C GLN A 670 -18.89 -53.88 -9.85
N LEU A 671 -18.22 -52.85 -9.35
CA LEU A 671 -17.43 -52.96 -8.13
C LEU A 671 -18.21 -52.49 -6.90
N VAL A 672 -18.57 -51.21 -6.87
CA VAL A 672 -19.43 -50.61 -5.83
C VAL A 672 -20.14 -49.42 -6.49
N GLU A 673 -21.46 -49.36 -6.38
CA GLU A 673 -22.23 -48.17 -6.81
C GLU A 673 -22.10 -47.07 -5.76
N TRP A 674 -21.65 -45.89 -6.19
CA TRP A 674 -21.48 -44.72 -5.33
C TRP A 674 -22.50 -43.66 -5.66
N GLU A 675 -22.94 -42.88 -4.67
CA GLU A 675 -23.74 -41.67 -4.93
C GLU A 675 -22.86 -40.59 -5.57
N ASP A 676 -23.42 -39.86 -6.53
CA ASP A 676 -22.76 -38.78 -7.25
C ASP A 676 -22.77 -37.50 -6.40
N TYR A 677 -21.68 -37.23 -5.68
CA TYR A 677 -21.49 -36.00 -4.89
C TYR A 677 -20.70 -34.90 -5.62
N GLY A 678 -20.25 -35.16 -6.86
CA GLY A 678 -19.73 -34.14 -7.78
C GLY A 678 -18.22 -33.85 -7.70
N GLN A 679 -17.49 -34.31 -6.68
CA GLN A 679 -16.03 -34.09 -6.55
C GLN A 679 -15.23 -35.40 -6.45
N VAL A 680 -15.36 -36.25 -7.46
CA VAL A 680 -14.80 -37.59 -7.44
C VAL A 680 -13.58 -37.76 -8.34
N ALA A 681 -12.64 -38.61 -7.93
CA ALA A 681 -11.43 -38.91 -8.71
C ALA A 681 -10.95 -40.36 -8.50
N VAL A 682 -10.14 -40.87 -9.42
CA VAL A 682 -9.54 -42.22 -9.34
C VAL A 682 -8.04 -42.20 -9.57
N ALA A 683 -7.30 -42.83 -8.68
CA ALA A 683 -5.86 -43.04 -8.85
C ALA A 683 -5.44 -44.48 -8.53
N PHE A 684 -4.30 -44.89 -9.06
CA PHE A 684 -3.78 -46.25 -8.91
C PHE A 684 -2.41 -46.26 -8.25
N SER A 685 -2.22 -47.20 -7.33
CA SER A 685 -0.92 -47.64 -6.81
C SER A 685 -0.65 -49.07 -7.28
N GLU A 686 0.55 -49.60 -7.07
CA GLU A 686 0.92 -50.95 -7.54
C GLU A 686 -0.04 -52.06 -7.07
N SER A 687 -0.72 -51.86 -5.94
CA SER A 687 -1.59 -52.86 -5.33
C SER A 687 -3.01 -52.41 -5.05
N ASN A 688 -3.32 -51.12 -5.21
CA ASN A 688 -4.62 -50.55 -4.84
C ASN A 688 -5.14 -49.57 -5.88
N VAL A 689 -6.46 -49.53 -6.03
CA VAL A 689 -7.19 -48.41 -6.60
C VAL A 689 -7.73 -47.53 -5.47
N VAL A 690 -7.65 -46.23 -5.66
CA VAL A 690 -8.09 -45.21 -4.71
C VAL A 690 -9.19 -44.41 -5.39
N LEU A 691 -10.34 -44.33 -4.73
CA LEU A 691 -11.46 -43.49 -5.14
C LEU A 691 -11.57 -42.34 -4.13
N LYS A 692 -11.50 -41.10 -4.62
CA LYS A 692 -11.63 -39.87 -3.82
C LYS A 692 -13.03 -39.29 -4.01
N ASP A 693 -13.56 -38.70 -2.94
CA ASP A 693 -14.76 -37.86 -2.95
C ASP A 693 -14.55 -36.69 -1.97
N GLY A 694 -14.41 -35.47 -2.52
CA GLY A 694 -13.94 -34.32 -1.74
C GLY A 694 -12.59 -34.65 -1.07
N ASN A 695 -12.50 -34.55 0.25
CA ASN A 695 -11.30 -34.93 1.00
C ASN A 695 -11.29 -36.40 1.46
N GLU A 696 -12.37 -37.16 1.25
CA GLU A 696 -12.44 -38.56 1.65
C GLU A 696 -11.88 -39.48 0.57
N VAL A 697 -11.26 -40.58 0.97
CA VAL A 697 -10.74 -41.60 0.07
C VAL A 697 -11.14 -43.00 0.53
N ASN A 698 -11.47 -43.83 -0.44
CA ASN A 698 -11.73 -45.26 -0.26
C ASN A 698 -10.71 -46.07 -1.03
N VAL A 699 -10.03 -46.98 -0.34
CA VAL A 699 -8.93 -47.77 -0.90
C VAL A 699 -9.36 -49.21 -1.12
N PHE A 700 -9.20 -49.72 -2.34
CA PHE A 700 -9.54 -51.10 -2.70
C PHE A 700 -8.31 -51.82 -3.23
N LYS A 701 -8.12 -53.08 -2.83
CA LYS A 701 -7.01 -53.89 -3.35
C LYS A 701 -7.31 -54.37 -4.77
N LEU A 702 -6.39 -54.17 -5.71
CA LEU A 702 -6.55 -54.62 -7.10
C LEU A 702 -6.68 -56.16 -7.22
N SER A 703 -6.05 -56.90 -6.30
CA SER A 703 -6.04 -58.37 -6.33
C SER A 703 -7.41 -59.03 -6.12
N ASN A 704 -8.33 -58.36 -5.41
CA ASN A 704 -9.62 -58.95 -5.02
C ASN A 704 -10.77 -57.95 -4.96
N TRP A 705 -10.49 -56.68 -5.21
CA TRP A 705 -11.45 -55.58 -5.24
C TRP A 705 -12.23 -55.37 -3.93
N LEU A 706 -11.68 -55.82 -2.80
CA LEU A 706 -12.28 -55.57 -1.51
C LEU A 706 -11.84 -54.22 -0.96
N ALA A 707 -12.81 -53.43 -0.50
CA ALA A 707 -12.56 -52.19 0.22
C ALA A 707 -11.76 -52.49 1.48
N SER A 708 -10.67 -51.75 1.68
CA SER A 708 -9.82 -51.91 2.85
C SER A 708 -10.17 -50.93 3.96
N GLN A 709 -10.30 -49.62 3.66
CA GLN A 709 -10.49 -48.54 4.64
C GLN A 709 -11.01 -47.26 3.93
N THR A 710 -11.85 -46.49 4.63
CA THR A 710 -12.15 -45.08 4.32
C THR A 710 -11.23 -44.19 5.16
N LYS A 711 -10.65 -43.16 4.55
CA LYS A 711 -9.70 -42.23 5.16
C LYS A 711 -10.00 -40.80 4.72
N THR A 712 -9.46 -39.82 5.43
CA THR A 712 -9.62 -38.40 5.11
C THR A 712 -8.23 -37.80 4.85
N ILE A 713 -8.09 -37.09 3.74
CA ILE A 713 -6.90 -36.34 3.41
C ILE A 713 -6.88 -35.07 4.28
N SER A 714 -5.81 -34.86 5.05
CA SER A 714 -5.70 -33.71 5.95
C SER A 714 -4.24 -33.46 6.36
N PRO A 715 -3.88 -32.25 6.82
CA PRO A 715 -4.68 -31.02 6.78
C PRO A 715 -4.76 -30.43 5.36
N ILE A 716 -5.85 -29.74 5.06
CA ILE A 716 -6.01 -28.90 3.85
C ILE A 716 -6.12 -27.45 4.32
N LEU A 717 -5.45 -26.54 3.62
CA LEU A 717 -5.42 -25.13 4.00
C LEU A 717 -6.79 -24.49 3.80
N GLN A 718 -7.16 -23.62 4.74
CA GLN A 718 -8.36 -22.79 4.63
C GLN A 718 -8.13 -21.71 3.57
N LYS A 719 -8.69 -21.89 2.37
CA LYS A 719 -8.66 -20.90 1.29
C LYS A 719 -10.08 -20.42 1.01
N GLY A 720 -10.36 -19.15 1.32
CA GLY A 720 -11.67 -18.53 1.10
C GLY A 720 -12.72 -18.87 2.16
N TRP A 721 -13.99 -18.60 1.82
CA TRP A 721 -15.16 -18.84 2.68
C TRP A 721 -15.71 -20.24 2.43
N GLY A 722 -15.60 -21.17 3.39
CA GLY A 722 -16.12 -22.53 3.26
C GLY A 722 -15.33 -23.56 4.07
N GLU A 723 -15.64 -24.84 3.93
CA GLU A 723 -14.75 -25.90 4.43
C GLU A 723 -13.62 -26.11 3.41
N PRO A 724 -12.37 -26.38 3.85
CA PRO A 724 -11.24 -26.53 2.94
C PRO A 724 -11.34 -27.86 2.20
N GLU A 725 -11.43 -27.83 0.87
CA GLU A 725 -11.69 -29.02 0.04
C GLU A 725 -10.76 -29.11 -1.18
N LEU A 726 -10.23 -30.32 -1.44
CA LEU A 726 -9.47 -30.64 -2.66
C LEU A 726 -10.40 -30.89 -3.84
N SER A 727 -10.05 -30.37 -5.00
CA SER A 727 -10.79 -30.48 -6.26
C SER A 727 -10.92 -31.92 -6.79
N ALA A 728 -11.78 -32.12 -7.79
CA ALA A 728 -12.17 -33.42 -8.35
C ALA A 728 -11.07 -34.09 -9.20
N ASN A 729 -9.85 -34.21 -8.68
CA ASN A 729 -8.72 -34.81 -9.35
C ASN A 729 -7.78 -35.51 -8.36
N LEU A 730 -7.12 -36.57 -8.83
CA LEU A 730 -6.13 -37.32 -8.06
C LEU A 730 -5.19 -38.05 -9.01
N ALA A 731 -3.88 -37.86 -8.87
CA ALA A 731 -2.89 -38.61 -9.65
C ALA A 731 -1.84 -39.26 -8.77
N THR A 732 -1.20 -40.31 -9.30
CA THR A 732 -0.09 -40.99 -8.63
C THR A 732 1.22 -40.69 -9.36
N GLY A 733 2.16 -40.06 -8.68
CA GLY A 733 3.52 -39.85 -9.20
C GLY A 733 4.33 -41.14 -9.22
N ALA A 734 5.42 -41.16 -10.01
CA ALA A 734 6.38 -42.26 -10.05
C ALA A 734 7.07 -42.53 -8.71
N ASN A 735 7.03 -41.55 -7.80
CA ASN A 735 7.53 -41.66 -6.44
C ASN A 735 6.55 -42.34 -5.46
N GLY A 736 5.37 -42.76 -5.92
CA GLY A 736 4.38 -43.48 -5.12
C GLY A 736 3.48 -42.60 -4.24
N TYR A 737 3.65 -41.28 -4.30
CA TYR A 737 2.77 -40.31 -3.63
C TYR A 737 1.58 -39.94 -4.52
N PHE A 738 0.50 -39.51 -3.87
CA PHE A 738 -0.66 -38.96 -4.57
C PHE A 738 -0.56 -37.43 -4.64
N TYR A 739 -1.17 -36.85 -5.66
CA TYR A 739 -1.22 -35.41 -5.87
C TYR A 739 -2.65 -34.99 -6.14
N SER A 740 -3.02 -33.81 -5.66
CA SER A 740 -4.32 -33.18 -5.91
C SER A 740 -4.16 -31.67 -5.75
N VAL A 741 -5.13 -30.91 -6.24
CA VAL A 741 -5.13 -29.45 -6.09
C VAL A 741 -6.38 -28.98 -5.35
N GLN A 742 -6.29 -27.80 -4.76
CA GLN A 742 -7.43 -27.01 -4.28
C GLN A 742 -7.56 -25.80 -5.20
N ASN A 743 -8.59 -25.76 -6.05
CA ASN A 743 -8.94 -24.57 -6.82
C ASN A 743 -9.54 -23.51 -5.87
N SER A 744 -9.19 -22.24 -6.06
CA SER A 744 -9.69 -21.14 -5.22
C SER A 744 -10.26 -19.97 -6.03
N ASP A 745 -11.00 -19.10 -5.34
CA ASP A 745 -11.68 -17.92 -5.93
C ASP A 745 -10.70 -16.83 -6.40
N ASP A 746 -9.45 -16.88 -5.95
CA ASP A 746 -8.38 -15.94 -6.28
C ASP A 746 -7.73 -16.19 -7.67
N SER A 747 -8.32 -17.07 -8.47
CA SER A 747 -7.83 -17.48 -9.79
C SER A 747 -6.57 -18.35 -9.80
N PHE A 748 -6.17 -18.90 -8.64
CA PHE A 748 -5.05 -19.84 -8.53
C PHE A 748 -5.51 -21.25 -8.12
N SER A 749 -4.62 -22.22 -8.31
CA SER A 749 -4.79 -23.58 -7.80
C SER A 749 -3.63 -23.94 -6.88
N TYR A 750 -3.93 -24.52 -5.74
CA TYR A 750 -2.96 -24.83 -4.70
C TYR A 750 -2.61 -26.31 -4.75
N LEU A 751 -1.35 -26.65 -4.99
CA LEU A 751 -0.90 -28.03 -5.18
C LEU A 751 -0.55 -28.70 -3.86
N TYR A 752 -1.08 -29.91 -3.68
CA TYR A 752 -0.81 -30.77 -2.55
C TYR A 752 -0.21 -32.10 -3.00
N ILE A 753 0.74 -32.58 -2.21
CA ILE A 753 1.19 -33.96 -2.23
C ILE A 753 0.65 -34.69 -1.00
N ILE A 754 0.20 -35.92 -1.19
CA ILE A 754 -0.55 -36.70 -0.22
C ILE A 754 0.21 -37.99 0.09
N ASP A 755 0.65 -38.12 1.33
CA ASP A 755 1.32 -39.30 1.86
C ASP A 755 0.31 -40.29 2.42
N SER A 756 -0.09 -41.25 1.57
CA SER A 756 -1.01 -42.33 1.95
C SER A 756 -0.44 -43.26 3.02
N ALA A 757 0.90 -43.39 3.13
CA ALA A 757 1.55 -44.23 4.14
C ALA A 757 1.53 -43.56 5.52
N ASN A 758 1.63 -42.23 5.55
CA ASN A 758 1.49 -41.41 6.74
C ASN A 758 0.04 -40.96 6.97
N ASN A 759 -0.89 -41.91 7.02
CA ASN A 759 -2.31 -41.67 7.32
C ASN A 759 -2.97 -40.60 6.42
N TRP A 760 -2.63 -40.57 5.14
CA TRP A 760 -3.19 -39.63 4.15
C TRP A 760 -2.90 -38.16 4.50
N THR A 761 -1.69 -37.91 5.03
CA THR A 761 -1.26 -36.55 5.34
C THR A 761 -1.04 -35.77 4.05
N ALA A 762 -1.74 -34.64 3.91
CA ALA A 762 -1.51 -33.70 2.83
C ALA A 762 -0.43 -32.67 3.21
N HIS A 763 0.46 -32.41 2.27
CA HIS A 763 1.48 -31.37 2.35
C HIS A 763 1.25 -30.42 1.19
N TYR A 764 0.96 -29.17 1.51
CA TYR A 764 0.96 -28.11 0.51
C TYR A 764 2.39 -27.88 0.02
N ILE A 765 2.56 -27.78 -1.30
CA ILE A 765 3.88 -27.64 -1.95
C ILE A 765 4.00 -26.43 -2.86
N GLY A 766 2.91 -25.73 -3.19
CA GLY A 766 2.99 -24.43 -3.87
C GLY A 766 1.76 -24.02 -4.67
N VAL A 767 1.78 -22.78 -5.16
CA VAL A 767 0.72 -22.18 -5.99
C VAL A 767 1.01 -22.46 -7.47
N LEU A 768 0.04 -22.96 -8.19
CA LEU A 768 0.07 -23.04 -9.65
C LEU A 768 -0.66 -21.84 -10.26
N PRO A 769 -0.04 -21.09 -11.19
CA PRO A 769 -0.65 -19.96 -11.89
C PRO A 769 -1.63 -20.43 -12.98
N VAL A 770 -2.48 -21.40 -12.63
CA VAL A 770 -3.48 -22.00 -13.51
C VAL A 770 -4.79 -22.03 -12.72
N PHE A 771 -5.78 -21.30 -13.21
CA PHE A 771 -7.11 -21.32 -12.62
C PHE A 771 -7.84 -22.60 -13.03
N ASP A 772 -8.58 -23.19 -12.08
CA ASP A 772 -9.63 -24.16 -12.37
C ASP A 772 -9.12 -25.43 -13.07
N ILE A 773 -8.17 -26.08 -12.40
CA ILE A 773 -7.59 -27.35 -12.83
C ILE A 773 -8.63 -28.46 -12.64
N THR A 774 -8.97 -29.14 -13.72
CA THR A 774 -9.95 -30.24 -13.74
C THR A 774 -9.28 -31.60 -13.68
N ALA A 775 -8.12 -31.77 -14.31
CA ALA A 775 -7.41 -33.04 -14.35
C ALA A 775 -5.90 -32.88 -14.18
N ILE A 776 -5.25 -33.86 -13.57
CA ILE A 776 -3.81 -33.92 -13.34
C ILE A 776 -3.30 -35.33 -13.63
N ASP A 777 -2.10 -35.47 -14.20
CA ASP A 777 -1.38 -36.76 -14.25
C ASP A 777 0.11 -36.54 -14.58
N PHE A 778 0.90 -37.61 -14.49
CA PHE A 778 2.34 -37.60 -14.65
C PHE A 778 2.80 -38.43 -15.85
N LEU A 779 3.73 -37.87 -16.64
CA LEU A 779 4.60 -38.64 -17.50
C LEU A 779 5.69 -39.29 -16.63
N LYS A 780 5.50 -40.58 -16.36
CA LYS A 780 6.39 -41.38 -15.51
C LYS A 780 7.68 -41.74 -16.28
N PRO A 781 8.87 -41.67 -15.64
CA PRO A 781 10.17 -41.90 -16.27
C PRO A 781 10.45 -43.34 -16.68
#